data_AF-A0A1H9BDJ2-F1
#
_entry.id   AF-A0A1H9BDJ2-F1
#
_cell.length_a   1.000
_cell.length_b   1.000
_cell.length_c   1.000
_cell.angle_alpha   90.00
_cell.angle_beta   90.00
_cell.angle_gamma   90.00
#
_symmetry.space_group_name_H-M   'P 1'
#
loop_
_entity.id
_entity.type
_entity.pdbx_description
1 polymer ?
#
loop_
_entity_poly.entity_id
_entity_poly.type
_entity_poly.pdbx_seq_one_letter_code
_entity_poly.pdbx_strand_id
1 'polypeptide(L)'
;MDKYDELRESLSDNTKNMLSTLHDINELTIPQSAFSEGNILEKIHVFYISDIHLEEHMRKAGINLANKRTRSKYIRNLVKKIFNNDTVNYMTRRSITPCHMADLLNGYYYLFIDETRDMTDKERRDLEFKLRNNKISLSVEPRLRKCLIIDGDLADNIDNVEMFFLFMRKQINKFKYEDDICCPIFYILGNHECSNYNTVEEAVQVYKDRLSEYDITVLNNESVEFRNCIVFGGTGFAKYNNFYNSNNLVGPKDMHGNREYEACESDRTNQEYEKLLSVAKETQKPLIAITHYPLKDWMNSQVDNHCYYFTGHDHINTISSQNNSRIFADNQIGYDNTEIELKDAIIGACYNPFINYDDGIHEITIKQYMDFYRYNGEDIRVGHIRNQLSKNAKFYMIKQNGFYGFFVVNNKNTKICEGGLVKTISEITDIRYFYECFYSMIYQYVSALLPLRKYQERLSETVKELKIPYPEAGHIHGLIVDVDFYHHMMINPNDGKITFYYSPFFGLVKELGSFSKLLKSMESHDYYIKCNRDYLEAKKQAVTKGILKKVGKDNHDFEKIDIKNSLYSVSRRVNQLQRLFTSNILREWDDSIIKRIVGEDIVNNMIPEDKELTDYKLVQKNWMNLERISSDKITPKLVRCALDNRRKCIFPYTALSDDGFVDFKSRMSNEKLQEYIKHIPEDVLKMCIKDFSDALGIRILEVFPLGLLGERELDYICNKFPVDTKFILELASRLPNERWTDEVGKRIARLVKVKARPRYCEKTVWDQITFFRNKTM
;
A
#
# COMPACT_ATOMS: atom_id res chain seq x y z
N MET A 1 32.14 -2.07 27.95
CA MET A 1 30.72 -1.98 27.58
C MET A 1 30.57 -2.60 26.21
N ASP A 2 29.56 -3.45 26.03
CA ASP A 2 29.09 -3.79 24.68
C ASP A 2 28.64 -2.47 24.02
N LYS A 3 28.78 -2.32 22.70
CA LYS A 3 28.35 -1.12 21.96
C LYS A 3 26.86 -0.82 22.24
N TYR A 4 26.07 -1.86 22.56
CA TYR A 4 24.67 -1.74 22.98
C TYR A 4 24.44 -1.17 24.38
N ASP A 5 25.37 -1.34 25.32
CA ASP A 5 25.24 -0.75 26.66
C ASP A 5 25.31 0.77 26.59
N GLU A 6 26.24 1.31 25.79
CA GLU A 6 26.42 2.75 25.56
C GLU A 6 25.20 3.38 24.88
N LEU A 7 24.62 2.66 23.91
CA LEU A 7 23.37 3.05 23.26
C LEU A 7 22.22 3.10 24.27
N ARG A 8 22.06 2.07 25.11
CA ARG A 8 20.99 1.99 26.10
C ARG A 8 21.07 3.08 27.16
N GLU A 9 22.27 3.35 27.68
CA GLU A 9 22.48 4.44 28.63
C GLU A 9 22.06 5.79 28.02
N SER A 10 22.45 6.05 26.77
CA SER A 10 22.09 7.28 26.05
C SER A 10 20.59 7.43 25.76
N LEU A 11 19.85 6.33 25.64
CA LEU A 11 18.39 6.32 25.42
C LEU A 11 17.58 6.44 26.73
N SER A 12 18.18 6.14 27.88
CA SER A 12 17.47 6.01 29.16
C SER A 12 16.81 7.31 29.65
N ASP A 13 17.44 8.46 29.42
CA ASP A 13 16.91 9.78 29.80
C ASP A 13 15.68 10.18 28.96
N ASN A 14 15.65 9.78 27.68
CA ASN A 14 14.51 10.03 26.79
C ASN A 14 13.32 9.14 27.17
N THR A 15 13.60 7.91 27.59
CA THR A 15 12.60 6.89 27.94
C THR A 15 11.72 7.30 29.15
N LYS A 16 12.25 8.05 30.11
CA LYS A 16 11.46 8.56 31.26
C LYS A 16 10.41 9.60 30.85
N ASN A 17 10.73 10.51 29.93
CA ASN A 17 9.78 11.50 29.38
C ASN A 17 8.75 10.86 28.43
N MET A 18 9.14 9.76 27.77
CA MET A 18 8.22 8.98 26.93
C MET A 18 7.09 8.37 27.75
N LEU A 19 7.41 7.72 28.88
CA LEU A 19 6.44 7.04 29.77
C LEU A 19 5.36 7.96 30.33
N SER A 20 5.64 9.25 30.56
CA SER A 20 4.63 10.22 30.99
C SER A 20 3.71 10.69 29.85
N THR A 21 4.20 10.71 28.61
CA THR A 21 3.42 11.11 27.41
C THR A 21 2.54 9.96 26.89
N LEU A 22 2.84 8.73 27.31
CA LEU A 22 2.17 7.51 26.87
C LEU A 22 0.74 7.34 27.38
N HIS A 23 0.38 7.99 28.49
CA HIS A 23 -1.01 8.01 28.94
C HIS A 23 -1.92 8.67 27.89
N ASP A 24 -1.46 9.76 27.26
CA ASP A 24 -2.19 10.49 26.20
C ASP A 24 -2.16 9.74 24.85
N ILE A 25 -1.13 8.91 24.62
CA ILE A 25 -1.00 8.09 23.40
C ILE A 25 -1.95 6.89 23.48
N ASN A 26 -2.11 6.27 24.65
CA ASN A 26 -3.02 5.13 24.85
C ASN A 26 -4.51 5.49 24.69
N GLU A 27 -4.90 6.77 24.80
CA GLU A 27 -6.26 7.22 24.46
C GLU A 27 -6.50 7.28 22.94
N LEU A 28 -5.44 7.35 22.13
CA LEU A 28 -5.50 7.53 20.67
C LEU A 28 -4.98 6.31 19.89
N THR A 29 -4.30 5.38 20.55
CA THR A 29 -3.95 4.08 20.00
C THR A 29 -5.04 3.07 20.34
N ILE A 30 -5.26 2.14 19.43
CA ILE A 30 -6.38 1.21 19.59
C ILE A 30 -5.95 0.09 20.56
N PRO A 31 -6.72 -0.20 21.62
CA PRO A 31 -6.43 -1.31 22.53
C PRO A 31 -6.29 -2.61 21.74
N GLN A 32 -5.27 -3.41 22.08
CA GLN A 32 -5.04 -4.70 21.41
C GLN A 32 -6.25 -5.67 21.49
N SER A 33 -7.08 -5.52 22.52
CA SER A 33 -8.31 -6.29 22.73
C SER A 33 -9.45 -5.89 21.80
N ALA A 34 -9.46 -4.66 21.25
CA ALA A 34 -10.57 -4.14 20.44
C ALA A 34 -10.77 -4.88 19.09
N PHE A 35 -9.86 -5.78 18.75
CA PHE A 35 -9.80 -6.43 17.44
C PHE A 35 -9.54 -7.94 17.51
N SER A 36 -9.31 -8.51 18.69
CA SER A 36 -8.83 -9.91 18.85
C SER A 36 -9.84 -10.86 19.49
N GLU A 37 -11.13 -10.54 19.45
CA GLU A 37 -12.20 -11.39 19.99
C GLU A 37 -12.66 -12.48 19.00
N GLY A 38 -11.75 -13.37 18.58
CA GLY A 38 -12.21 -14.63 18.00
C GLY A 38 -11.12 -15.64 17.62
N ASN A 39 -11.53 -16.90 17.60
CA ASN A 39 -10.63 -18.05 17.52
C ASN A 39 -10.30 -18.37 16.05
N ILE A 40 -9.02 -18.64 15.74
CA ILE A 40 -8.58 -19.00 14.37
C ILE A 40 -9.30 -20.24 13.81
N LEU A 41 -9.87 -21.08 14.69
CA LEU A 41 -10.69 -22.24 14.37
C LEU A 41 -12.12 -21.89 13.89
N GLU A 42 -12.48 -20.61 13.85
CA GLU A 42 -13.82 -20.13 13.47
C GLU A 42 -13.90 -19.56 12.05
N LYS A 43 -12.79 -19.56 11.30
CA LYS A 43 -12.80 -19.07 9.91
C LYS A 43 -13.69 -19.92 9.03
N ILE A 44 -14.57 -19.26 8.30
CA ILE A 44 -15.47 -19.86 7.31
C ILE A 44 -14.99 -19.42 5.94
N HIS A 45 -14.89 -20.38 5.04
CA HIS A 45 -14.47 -20.16 3.67
C HIS A 45 -15.69 -20.24 2.77
N VAL A 46 -16.08 -19.12 2.20
CA VAL A 46 -17.31 -18.96 1.43
C VAL A 46 -16.94 -18.89 -0.03
N PHE A 47 -17.43 -19.84 -0.83
CA PHE A 47 -17.44 -19.73 -2.28
C PHE A 47 -18.74 -19.03 -2.69
N TYR A 48 -18.71 -18.11 -3.65
CA TYR A 48 -19.91 -17.35 -4.03
C TYR A 48 -19.94 -16.97 -5.52
N ILE A 49 -21.15 -16.83 -6.04
CA ILE A 49 -21.47 -16.39 -7.41
C ILE A 49 -22.92 -15.89 -7.46
N SER A 50 -23.21 -14.91 -8.32
CA SER A 50 -24.56 -14.36 -8.51
C SER A 50 -24.81 -13.97 -9.97
N ASP A 51 -26.07 -13.68 -10.31
CA ASP A 51 -26.47 -13.04 -11.57
C ASP A 51 -25.98 -13.79 -12.82
N ILE A 52 -26.11 -15.11 -12.85
CA ILE A 52 -25.64 -15.93 -13.97
C ILE A 52 -26.51 -15.75 -15.21
N HIS A 53 -27.82 -15.54 -15.08
CA HIS A 53 -28.76 -15.32 -16.20
C HIS A 53 -28.67 -16.39 -17.30
N LEU A 54 -28.85 -17.67 -16.94
CA LEU A 54 -28.63 -18.82 -17.82
C LEU A 54 -29.32 -18.71 -19.18
N GLU A 55 -30.58 -18.25 -19.22
CA GLU A 55 -31.33 -18.07 -20.46
C GLU A 55 -30.65 -17.09 -21.40
N GLU A 56 -30.11 -15.99 -20.88
CA GLU A 56 -29.47 -14.96 -21.70
C GLU A 56 -28.15 -15.44 -22.29
N HIS A 57 -27.32 -16.12 -21.49
CA HIS A 57 -26.10 -16.76 -21.99
C HIS A 57 -26.39 -17.84 -23.04
N MET A 58 -27.47 -18.61 -22.85
CA MET A 58 -27.93 -19.57 -23.85
C MET A 58 -28.38 -18.90 -25.15
N ARG A 59 -29.17 -17.80 -25.08
CA ARG A 59 -29.59 -17.03 -26.26
C ARG A 59 -28.38 -16.50 -27.03
N LYS A 60 -27.42 -15.89 -26.34
CA LYS A 60 -26.18 -15.37 -26.93
C LYS A 60 -25.31 -16.47 -27.54
N ALA A 61 -25.32 -17.67 -26.97
CA ALA A 61 -24.65 -18.84 -27.52
C ALA A 61 -25.43 -19.52 -28.68
N GLY A 62 -26.55 -18.95 -29.14
CA GLY A 62 -27.38 -19.50 -30.21
C GLY A 62 -28.12 -20.78 -29.84
N ILE A 63 -28.34 -21.03 -28.55
CA ILE A 63 -29.04 -22.21 -28.04
C ILE A 63 -30.55 -21.99 -28.10
N ASN A 64 -31.26 -22.89 -28.79
CA ASN A 64 -32.72 -22.89 -28.79
C ASN A 64 -33.25 -23.29 -27.40
N LEU A 65 -33.89 -22.34 -26.72
CA LEU A 65 -34.45 -22.53 -25.37
C LEU A 65 -35.65 -23.50 -25.34
N ALA A 66 -36.33 -23.77 -26.45
CA ALA A 66 -37.40 -24.76 -26.51
C ALA A 66 -36.86 -26.20 -26.53
N ASN A 67 -35.58 -26.40 -26.88
CA ASN A 67 -34.98 -27.72 -26.99
C ASN A 67 -34.24 -28.13 -25.70
N LYS A 68 -34.87 -29.00 -24.91
CA LYS A 68 -34.32 -29.51 -23.64
C LYS A 68 -32.93 -30.13 -23.78
N ARG A 69 -32.63 -30.80 -24.90
CA ARG A 69 -31.34 -31.48 -25.11
C ARG A 69 -30.20 -30.49 -25.28
N THR A 70 -30.40 -29.41 -26.04
CA THR A 70 -29.38 -28.36 -26.24
C THR A 70 -29.16 -27.55 -24.97
N ARG A 71 -30.23 -27.18 -24.25
CA ARG A 71 -30.14 -26.54 -22.92
C ARG A 71 -29.33 -27.39 -21.94
N SER A 72 -29.72 -28.67 -21.79
CA SER A 72 -29.05 -29.60 -20.88
C SER A 72 -27.56 -29.78 -21.19
N LYS A 73 -27.18 -29.83 -22.49
CA LYS A 73 -25.78 -29.91 -22.90
C LYS A 73 -25.01 -28.63 -22.55
N TYR A 74 -25.61 -27.46 -22.78
CA TYR A 74 -25.00 -26.17 -22.47
C TYR A 74 -24.76 -26.02 -20.96
N ILE A 75 -25.82 -26.16 -20.15
CA ILE A 75 -25.76 -26.02 -18.69
C ILE A 75 -24.72 -27.00 -18.10
N ARG A 76 -24.69 -28.26 -18.56
CA ARG A 76 -23.68 -29.23 -18.11
C ARG A 76 -22.25 -28.78 -18.37
N ASN A 77 -21.99 -28.18 -19.54
CA ASN A 77 -20.66 -27.72 -19.89
C ASN A 77 -20.27 -26.47 -19.08
N LEU A 78 -21.21 -25.55 -18.88
CA LEU A 78 -21.01 -24.37 -18.04
C LEU A 78 -20.70 -24.79 -16.59
N VAL A 79 -21.50 -25.69 -16.02
CA VAL A 79 -21.27 -26.22 -14.67
C VAL A 79 -19.89 -26.88 -14.55
N LYS A 80 -19.41 -27.62 -15.57
CA LYS A 80 -18.04 -28.17 -15.55
C LYS A 80 -16.96 -27.10 -15.58
N LYS A 81 -17.23 -25.93 -16.17
CA LYS A 81 -16.31 -24.79 -16.21
C LYS A 81 -16.24 -24.13 -14.82
N ILE A 82 -17.40 -23.82 -14.23
CA ILE A 82 -17.51 -23.19 -12.90
C ILE A 82 -16.97 -24.12 -11.82
N PHE A 83 -17.45 -25.37 -11.81
CA PHE A 83 -17.09 -26.43 -10.86
C PHE A 83 -16.11 -27.40 -11.52
N ASN A 84 -14.97 -26.87 -11.96
CA ASN A 84 -13.90 -27.69 -12.51
C ASN A 84 -13.29 -28.59 -11.41
N ASN A 85 -12.49 -29.58 -11.83
CA ASN A 85 -11.91 -30.56 -10.91
C ASN A 85 -11.09 -29.91 -9.80
N ASP A 86 -10.29 -28.88 -10.08
CA ASP A 86 -9.42 -28.25 -9.08
C ASP A 86 -10.25 -27.47 -8.05
N THR A 87 -11.24 -26.70 -8.52
CA THR A 87 -12.17 -25.95 -7.65
C THR A 87 -12.97 -26.90 -6.77
N VAL A 88 -13.59 -27.93 -7.35
CA VAL A 88 -14.38 -28.91 -6.57
C VAL A 88 -13.52 -29.65 -5.58
N ASN A 89 -12.33 -30.09 -6.00
CA ASN A 89 -11.38 -30.75 -5.13
C ASN A 89 -10.90 -29.80 -4.02
N TYR A 90 -10.72 -28.51 -4.28
CA TYR A 90 -10.41 -27.54 -3.24
C TYR A 90 -11.59 -27.32 -2.29
N MET A 91 -12.83 -27.26 -2.80
CA MET A 91 -14.06 -27.16 -1.98
C MET A 91 -14.26 -28.40 -1.10
N THR A 92 -13.86 -29.58 -1.57
CA THR A 92 -14.14 -30.88 -0.91
C THR A 92 -12.95 -31.47 -0.15
N ARG A 93 -11.70 -31.06 -0.43
CA ARG A 93 -10.49 -31.58 0.25
C ARG A 93 -10.44 -31.20 1.72
N ARG A 94 -10.02 -32.18 2.54
CA ARG A 94 -9.46 -31.99 3.88
C ARG A 94 -8.05 -31.41 3.75
N SER A 95 -7.81 -30.25 4.36
CA SER A 95 -6.51 -29.56 4.26
C SER A 95 -5.50 -30.19 5.23
N ILE A 96 -4.71 -31.15 4.78
CA ILE A 96 -3.48 -31.56 5.48
C ILE A 96 -2.35 -30.67 4.98
N THR A 97 -2.10 -29.56 5.66
CA THR A 97 -0.85 -28.81 5.48
C THR A 97 0.23 -29.44 6.37
N PRO A 98 1.39 -29.84 5.84
CA PRO A 98 2.51 -30.26 6.68
C PRO A 98 3.10 -29.01 7.36
N CYS A 99 2.73 -28.77 8.62
CA CYS A 99 3.42 -27.80 9.48
C CYS A 99 4.42 -28.52 10.39
N HIS A 100 5.52 -27.84 10.72
CA HIS A 100 6.53 -28.35 11.65
C HIS A 100 5.91 -28.54 13.05
N MET A 101 6.28 -29.61 13.76
CA MET A 101 5.80 -29.96 15.11
C MET A 101 5.86 -28.81 16.13
N ALA A 102 6.76 -27.84 15.97
CA ALA A 102 6.87 -26.68 16.83
C ALA A 102 5.71 -25.67 16.64
N ASP A 103 5.22 -25.50 15.41
CA ASP A 103 4.05 -24.66 15.10
C ASP A 103 2.75 -25.35 15.57
N LEU A 104 2.74 -26.68 15.55
CA LEU A 104 1.68 -27.54 16.10
C LEU A 104 1.60 -27.44 17.63
N LEU A 105 2.69 -27.29 18.37
CA LEU A 105 2.59 -27.20 19.84
C LEU A 105 2.04 -25.84 20.33
N ASN A 106 2.33 -24.75 19.63
CA ASN A 106 1.85 -23.41 20.01
C ASN A 106 0.39 -23.15 19.61
N GLY A 107 -0.09 -23.71 18.49
CA GLY A 107 -1.50 -23.62 18.09
C GLY A 107 -2.44 -24.52 18.89
N TYR A 108 -1.92 -25.62 19.46
CA TYR A 108 -2.72 -26.64 20.15
C TYR A 108 -2.84 -26.44 21.65
N TYR A 109 -2.11 -25.50 22.25
CA TYR A 109 -2.22 -25.23 23.68
C TYR A 109 -3.66 -24.86 24.09
N TYR A 110 -4.42 -24.22 23.19
CA TYR A 110 -5.82 -23.89 23.41
C TYR A 110 -6.77 -25.09 23.22
N LEU A 111 -6.48 -26.01 22.30
CA LEU A 111 -7.23 -27.28 22.16
C LEU A 111 -6.97 -28.23 23.34
N PHE A 112 -5.76 -28.17 23.91
CA PHE A 112 -5.39 -28.95 25.08
C PHE A 112 -6.21 -28.56 26.32
N ILE A 113 -6.71 -27.32 26.42
CA ILE A 113 -7.50 -26.88 27.58
C ILE A 113 -8.96 -27.32 27.49
N ASP A 114 -9.56 -27.30 26.30
CA ASP A 114 -10.98 -27.63 26.13
C ASP A 114 -11.24 -29.15 26.10
N GLU A 115 -10.42 -29.94 25.40
CA GLU A 115 -10.61 -31.41 25.37
C GLU A 115 -10.14 -32.11 26.66
N THR A 116 -9.24 -31.49 27.43
CA THR A 116 -8.77 -32.07 28.70
C THR A 116 -9.54 -31.57 29.92
N ARG A 117 -10.58 -30.73 29.72
CA ARG A 117 -11.34 -30.08 30.79
C ARG A 117 -11.95 -31.10 31.77
N ASP A 118 -12.36 -32.25 31.25
CA ASP A 118 -12.96 -33.36 32.01
C ASP A 118 -11.99 -34.53 32.26
N MET A 119 -10.73 -34.42 31.85
CA MET A 119 -9.71 -35.46 32.06
C MET A 119 -9.05 -35.35 33.43
N THR A 120 -8.70 -36.50 34.01
CA THR A 120 -7.90 -36.56 35.23
C THR A 120 -6.44 -36.18 34.97
N ASP A 121 -5.72 -35.73 36.01
CA ASP A 121 -4.30 -35.37 35.91
C ASP A 121 -3.39 -36.52 35.43
N LYS A 122 -3.85 -37.77 35.57
CA LYS A 122 -3.14 -38.94 35.08
C LYS A 122 -3.33 -39.11 33.58
N GLU A 123 -4.54 -38.88 33.07
CA GLU A 123 -4.87 -38.94 31.64
C GLU A 123 -4.21 -37.79 30.87
N ARG A 124 -4.18 -36.58 31.45
CA ARG A 124 -3.43 -35.45 30.88
C ARG A 124 -1.95 -35.76 30.73
N ARG A 125 -1.31 -36.27 31.80
CA ARG A 125 0.12 -36.62 31.78
C ARG A 125 0.44 -37.75 30.80
N ASP A 126 -0.44 -38.72 30.66
CA ASP A 126 -0.27 -39.82 29.69
C ASP A 126 -0.44 -39.34 28.23
N LEU A 127 -1.37 -38.42 27.99
CA LEU A 127 -1.55 -37.76 26.68
C LEU A 127 -0.35 -36.88 26.32
N GLU A 128 0.16 -36.06 27.25
CA GLU A 128 1.39 -35.28 27.07
C GLU A 128 2.61 -36.16 26.78
N PHE A 129 2.73 -37.28 27.51
CA PHE A 129 3.82 -38.24 27.31
C PHE A 129 3.75 -38.92 25.94
N LYS A 130 2.54 -39.25 25.45
CA LYS A 130 2.33 -39.83 24.12
C LYS A 130 2.60 -38.84 22.98
N LEU A 131 2.22 -37.56 23.18
CA LEU A 131 2.49 -36.44 22.27
C LEU A 131 4.00 -36.14 22.13
N ARG A 132 4.72 -36.10 23.25
CA ARG A 132 6.18 -35.83 23.26
C ARG A 132 7.01 -36.95 22.62
N ASN A 133 6.51 -38.19 22.63
CA ASN A 133 7.23 -39.37 22.17
C ASN A 133 6.83 -39.87 20.76
N ASN A 134 6.20 -39.02 19.94
CA ASN A 134 5.82 -39.30 18.54
C ASN A 134 4.93 -40.55 18.32
N LYS A 135 4.23 -41.05 19.35
CA LYS A 135 3.40 -42.27 19.24
C LYS A 135 1.95 -42.00 18.84
N ILE A 136 1.57 -40.73 18.64
CA ILE A 136 0.27 -40.36 18.09
C ILE A 136 0.51 -39.37 16.94
N SER A 137 0.14 -39.78 15.73
CA SER A 137 -0.06 -38.85 14.63
C SER A 137 -1.40 -38.16 14.86
N LEU A 138 -1.43 -37.09 15.66
CA LEU A 138 -2.61 -36.26 15.82
C LEU A 138 -2.75 -35.41 14.57
N SER A 139 -3.44 -35.96 13.57
CA SER A 139 -4.00 -35.20 12.46
C SER A 139 -5.17 -34.38 12.99
N VAL A 140 -4.91 -33.39 13.83
CA VAL A 140 -5.96 -32.47 14.15
C VAL A 140 -6.03 -31.49 12.98
N GLU A 141 -6.96 -31.76 12.10
CA GLU A 141 -7.26 -30.89 10.97
C GLU A 141 -7.91 -29.62 11.53
N PRO A 142 -7.39 -28.41 11.27
CA PRO A 142 -8.24 -27.23 11.30
C PRO A 142 -9.24 -27.45 10.15
N ARG A 143 -10.41 -28.03 10.46
CA ARG A 143 -11.50 -28.21 9.49
C ARG A 143 -11.92 -26.82 9.01
N LEU A 144 -11.31 -26.32 7.94
CA LEU A 144 -11.77 -25.12 7.25
C LEU A 144 -13.24 -25.34 6.90
N ARG A 145 -14.12 -24.56 7.53
CA ARG A 145 -15.57 -24.65 7.41
C ARG A 145 -15.95 -24.01 6.07
N LYS A 146 -16.15 -24.81 5.03
CA LYS A 146 -16.45 -24.31 3.68
C LYS A 146 -17.96 -24.28 3.44
N CYS A 147 -18.48 -23.28 2.72
CA CYS A 147 -19.84 -23.26 2.18
C CYS A 147 -19.87 -22.63 0.78
N LEU A 148 -20.95 -22.87 0.03
CA LEU A 148 -21.22 -22.25 -1.27
C LEU A 148 -22.48 -21.38 -1.17
N ILE A 149 -22.40 -20.16 -1.69
CA ILE A 149 -23.50 -19.21 -1.83
C ILE A 149 -23.81 -19.03 -3.32
N ILE A 150 -25.07 -19.14 -3.68
CA ILE A 150 -25.59 -18.71 -4.98
C ILE A 150 -26.66 -17.65 -4.71
N ASP A 151 -26.40 -16.43 -5.15
CA ASP A 151 -27.16 -15.24 -4.76
C ASP A 151 -28.08 -14.75 -5.88
N GLY A 152 -29.13 -15.53 -6.16
CA GLY A 152 -30.20 -15.16 -7.09
C GLY A 152 -29.79 -15.01 -8.56
N ASP A 153 -30.80 -14.77 -9.40
CA ASP A 153 -30.70 -14.52 -10.84
C ASP A 153 -29.83 -15.56 -11.58
N LEU A 154 -29.97 -16.82 -11.19
CA LEU A 154 -29.40 -17.96 -11.88
C LEU A 154 -30.15 -18.21 -13.20
N ALA A 155 -31.48 -18.20 -13.18
CA ALA A 155 -32.32 -18.41 -14.36
C ALA A 155 -33.77 -17.93 -14.13
N ASP A 156 -34.44 -17.52 -15.20
CA ASP A 156 -35.89 -17.22 -15.16
C ASP A 156 -36.70 -18.50 -14.89
N ASN A 157 -36.29 -19.61 -15.52
CA ASN A 157 -37.04 -20.86 -15.54
C ASN A 157 -36.48 -21.89 -14.56
N ILE A 158 -37.33 -22.37 -13.65
CA ILE A 158 -36.96 -23.36 -12.64
C ILE A 158 -36.40 -24.67 -13.20
N ASP A 159 -36.81 -25.13 -14.38
CA ASP A 159 -36.25 -26.33 -15.00
C ASP A 159 -34.76 -26.15 -15.31
N ASN A 160 -34.33 -24.93 -15.66
CA ASN A 160 -32.93 -24.61 -15.91
C ASN A 160 -32.13 -24.52 -14.61
N VAL A 161 -32.71 -23.94 -13.57
CA VAL A 161 -32.14 -23.92 -12.20
C VAL A 161 -31.95 -25.34 -11.67
N GLU A 162 -32.98 -26.19 -11.77
CA GLU A 162 -32.90 -27.57 -11.33
C GLU A 162 -31.84 -28.37 -12.13
N MET A 163 -31.79 -28.18 -13.46
CA MET A 163 -30.75 -28.80 -14.28
C MET A 163 -29.33 -28.35 -13.88
N PHE A 164 -29.15 -27.07 -13.55
CA PHE A 164 -27.88 -26.53 -13.06
C PHE A 164 -27.44 -27.25 -11.80
N PHE A 165 -28.33 -27.31 -10.79
CA PHE A 165 -28.07 -27.96 -9.51
C PHE A 165 -27.83 -29.47 -9.64
N LEU A 166 -28.60 -30.17 -10.48
CA LEU A 166 -28.37 -31.57 -10.83
C LEU A 166 -26.95 -31.81 -11.36
N PHE A 167 -26.48 -30.98 -12.30
CA PHE A 167 -25.14 -31.15 -12.86
C PHE A 167 -24.06 -30.74 -11.88
N MET A 168 -24.30 -29.71 -11.07
CA MET A 168 -23.36 -29.24 -10.05
C MET A 168 -23.13 -30.33 -9.00
N ARG A 169 -24.21 -30.93 -8.47
CA ARG A 169 -24.11 -32.07 -7.55
C ARG A 169 -23.39 -33.25 -8.18
N LYS A 170 -23.60 -33.53 -9.46
CA LYS A 170 -22.82 -34.53 -10.19
C LYS A 170 -21.32 -34.20 -10.32
N GLN A 171 -20.92 -32.92 -10.34
CA GLN A 171 -19.48 -32.57 -10.29
C GLN A 171 -18.93 -32.75 -8.87
N ILE A 172 -19.64 -32.21 -7.87
CA ILE A 172 -19.22 -32.27 -6.46
C ILE A 172 -19.06 -33.72 -5.98
N ASN A 173 -20.04 -34.58 -6.29
CA ASN A 173 -20.06 -35.97 -5.84
C ASN A 173 -18.93 -36.84 -6.44
N LYS A 174 -18.23 -36.39 -7.49
CA LYS A 174 -17.05 -37.12 -8.01
C LYS A 174 -15.87 -37.14 -7.04
N PHE A 175 -15.84 -36.18 -6.11
CA PHE A 175 -14.76 -36.00 -5.15
C PHE A 175 -15.20 -36.32 -3.72
N LYS A 176 -16.39 -36.90 -3.54
CA LYS A 176 -16.92 -37.28 -2.23
C LYS A 176 -16.22 -38.56 -1.75
N TYR A 177 -15.63 -38.52 -0.56
CA TYR A 177 -15.14 -39.71 0.14
C TYR A 177 -16.24 -40.27 1.05
N GLU A 178 -16.18 -41.55 1.39
CA GLU A 178 -17.28 -42.34 2.00
C GLU A 178 -17.84 -41.74 3.32
N ASP A 179 -17.09 -40.88 4.02
CA ASP A 179 -17.47 -40.22 5.27
C ASP A 179 -17.53 -38.67 5.21
N ASP A 180 -17.44 -38.05 4.02
CA ASP A 180 -17.25 -36.59 3.92
C ASP A 180 -18.56 -35.79 4.01
N ILE A 181 -18.54 -34.83 4.95
CA ILE A 181 -19.52 -33.76 5.09
C ILE A 181 -19.49 -32.92 3.81
N CYS A 182 -20.61 -32.88 3.08
CA CYS A 182 -20.74 -32.08 1.88
C CYS A 182 -20.64 -30.59 2.22
N CYS A 183 -19.95 -29.81 1.39
CA CYS A 183 -19.98 -28.35 1.45
C CYS A 183 -21.45 -27.89 1.36
N PRO A 184 -22.05 -27.27 2.40
CA PRO A 184 -23.43 -26.82 2.36
C PRO A 184 -23.60 -25.73 1.33
N ILE A 185 -24.78 -25.72 0.70
CA ILE A 185 -25.11 -24.85 -0.41
C ILE A 185 -26.32 -24.02 0.00
N PHE A 186 -26.10 -22.71 0.09
CA PHE A 186 -27.14 -21.74 0.38
C PHE A 186 -27.54 -21.05 -0.92
N TYR A 187 -28.83 -21.05 -1.20
CA TYR A 187 -29.40 -20.42 -2.39
C TYR A 187 -30.53 -19.48 -1.98
N ILE A 188 -30.55 -18.29 -2.57
CA ILE A 188 -31.70 -17.39 -2.49
C ILE A 188 -32.21 -17.09 -3.90
N LEU A 189 -33.47 -16.65 -4.00
CA LEU A 189 -34.07 -16.26 -5.26
C LEU A 189 -33.79 -14.78 -5.53
N GLY A 190 -33.51 -14.45 -6.79
CA GLY A 190 -33.53 -13.09 -7.29
C GLY A 190 -34.90 -12.72 -7.87
N ASN A 191 -34.98 -11.55 -8.48
CA ASN A 191 -36.23 -11.08 -9.07
C ASN A 191 -36.59 -11.87 -10.35
N HIS A 192 -35.60 -12.43 -11.05
CA HIS A 192 -35.84 -13.28 -12.22
C HIS A 192 -36.45 -14.63 -11.87
N GLU A 193 -36.01 -15.30 -10.81
CA GLU A 193 -36.62 -16.56 -10.37
C GLU A 193 -38.08 -16.39 -9.97
N CYS A 194 -38.43 -15.22 -9.40
CA CYS A 194 -39.79 -14.92 -8.97
C CYS A 194 -40.72 -14.53 -10.15
N SER A 195 -40.16 -14.21 -11.32
CA SER A 195 -40.89 -13.55 -12.42
C SER A 195 -42.04 -14.36 -13.04
N ASN A 196 -42.02 -15.68 -12.90
CA ASN A 196 -43.03 -16.58 -13.47
C ASN A 196 -44.25 -16.82 -12.55
N TYR A 197 -44.19 -16.36 -11.31
CA TYR A 197 -45.18 -16.63 -10.25
C TYR A 197 -45.98 -15.38 -9.89
N ASN A 198 -47.10 -15.54 -9.19
CA ASN A 198 -47.92 -14.39 -8.79
C ASN A 198 -47.31 -13.67 -7.58
N THR A 199 -46.83 -14.41 -6.58
CA THR A 199 -46.24 -13.88 -5.35
C THR A 199 -44.84 -14.44 -5.09
N VAL A 200 -44.06 -13.76 -4.23
CA VAL A 200 -42.75 -14.26 -3.75
C VAL A 200 -42.91 -15.60 -3.03
N GLU A 201 -43.94 -15.73 -2.20
CA GLU A 201 -44.22 -16.94 -1.41
C GLU A 201 -44.47 -18.15 -2.32
N GLU A 202 -45.25 -17.99 -3.39
CA GLU A 202 -45.51 -19.04 -4.38
C GLU A 202 -44.20 -19.51 -5.03
N ALA A 203 -43.35 -18.58 -5.46
CA ALA A 203 -42.06 -18.90 -6.06
C ALA A 203 -41.18 -19.70 -5.08
N VAL A 204 -41.00 -19.20 -3.87
CA VAL A 204 -40.14 -19.82 -2.84
C VAL A 204 -40.59 -21.24 -2.51
N GLN A 205 -41.90 -21.48 -2.36
CA GLN A 205 -42.42 -22.81 -2.08
C GLN A 205 -42.07 -23.79 -3.20
N VAL A 206 -42.29 -23.40 -4.46
CA VAL A 206 -41.99 -24.24 -5.62
C VAL A 206 -40.48 -24.54 -5.72
N TYR A 207 -39.62 -23.57 -5.46
CA TYR A 207 -38.16 -23.77 -5.47
C TYR A 207 -37.70 -24.67 -4.32
N LYS A 208 -38.23 -24.52 -3.11
CA LYS A 208 -37.93 -25.42 -1.98
C LYS A 208 -38.32 -26.86 -2.30
N ASP A 209 -39.50 -27.08 -2.85
CA ASP A 209 -40.00 -28.42 -3.19
C ASP A 209 -39.13 -29.07 -4.28
N ARG A 210 -38.87 -28.35 -5.37
CA ARG A 210 -38.09 -28.86 -6.52
C ARG A 210 -36.61 -29.05 -6.22
N LEU A 211 -36.04 -28.28 -5.29
CA LEU A 211 -34.61 -28.35 -4.98
C LEU A 211 -34.26 -29.24 -3.79
N SER A 212 -35.26 -29.74 -3.05
CA SER A 212 -35.10 -30.58 -1.86
C SER A 212 -34.24 -31.84 -2.09
N GLU A 213 -34.33 -32.47 -3.27
CA GLU A 213 -33.58 -33.67 -3.63
C GLU A 213 -32.07 -33.42 -3.87
N TYR A 214 -31.66 -32.17 -3.98
CA TYR A 214 -30.28 -31.77 -4.30
C TYR A 214 -29.52 -31.25 -3.08
N ASP A 215 -30.05 -31.41 -1.86
CA ASP A 215 -29.38 -31.02 -0.59
C ASP A 215 -29.06 -29.50 -0.56
N ILE A 216 -29.91 -28.68 -1.18
CA ILE A 216 -29.75 -27.21 -1.24
C ILE A 216 -30.64 -26.59 -0.17
N THR A 217 -30.06 -25.70 0.62
CA THR A 217 -30.80 -24.88 1.56
C THR A 217 -31.25 -23.61 0.84
N VAL A 218 -32.50 -23.61 0.38
CA VAL A 218 -33.14 -22.41 -0.16
C VAL A 218 -33.61 -21.54 1.01
N LEU A 219 -33.12 -20.31 1.09
CA LEU A 219 -33.45 -19.35 2.16
C LEU A 219 -34.31 -18.21 1.61
N ASN A 220 -35.39 -17.87 2.32
CA ASN A 220 -36.17 -16.65 2.07
C ASN A 220 -36.69 -16.05 3.37
N ASN A 221 -36.08 -14.94 3.79
CA ASN A 221 -36.33 -14.26 5.07
C ASN A 221 -36.22 -15.20 6.26
N GLU A 222 -35.29 -16.14 6.20
CA GLU A 222 -35.06 -17.14 7.23
C GLU A 222 -33.56 -17.38 7.42
N SER A 223 -33.20 -18.11 8.47
CA SER A 223 -31.80 -18.40 8.77
C SER A 223 -31.56 -19.83 9.20
N VAL A 224 -30.31 -20.24 9.07
CA VAL A 224 -29.80 -21.51 9.57
C VAL A 224 -28.53 -21.28 10.37
N GLU A 225 -28.35 -22.06 11.44
CA GLU A 225 -27.06 -22.11 12.10
C GLU A 225 -26.11 -22.97 11.28
N PHE A 226 -25.00 -22.37 10.86
CA PHE A 226 -23.91 -23.09 10.20
C PHE A 226 -22.66 -22.98 11.07
N ARG A 227 -22.37 -24.05 11.81
CA ARG A 227 -21.24 -24.09 12.74
C ARG A 227 -21.37 -22.97 13.78
N ASN A 228 -20.40 -22.05 13.86
CA ASN A 228 -20.45 -20.91 14.77
C ASN A 228 -20.88 -19.60 14.07
N CYS A 229 -21.61 -19.69 12.96
CA CYS A 229 -22.21 -18.52 12.32
C CYS A 229 -23.71 -18.71 12.09
N ILE A 230 -24.39 -17.59 11.91
CA ILE A 230 -25.78 -17.52 11.48
C ILE A 230 -25.76 -17.19 9.99
N VAL A 231 -26.48 -17.95 9.16
CA VAL A 231 -26.63 -17.66 7.72
C VAL A 231 -28.07 -17.25 7.47
N PHE A 232 -28.27 -16.01 7.06
CA PHE A 232 -29.54 -15.42 6.68
C PHE A 232 -29.62 -15.26 5.15
N GLY A 233 -30.80 -15.49 4.57
CA GLY A 233 -31.02 -15.25 3.15
C GLY A 233 -32.41 -14.69 2.86
N GLY A 234 -32.48 -13.71 1.95
CA GLY A 234 -33.74 -13.14 1.45
C GLY A 234 -33.52 -12.19 0.28
N THR A 235 -34.50 -12.02 -0.62
CA THR A 235 -34.29 -11.24 -1.86
C THR A 235 -34.03 -9.76 -1.60
N GLY A 236 -34.68 -9.15 -0.60
CA GLY A 236 -34.49 -7.75 -0.22
C GLY A 236 -34.84 -6.76 -1.35
N PHE A 237 -36.10 -6.69 -1.79
CA PHE A 237 -36.48 -5.87 -2.96
C PHE A 237 -36.23 -4.34 -2.85
N ALA A 238 -36.49 -3.61 -3.93
CA ALA A 238 -36.04 -2.25 -4.15
C ALA A 238 -36.87 -1.13 -3.46
N LYS A 239 -37.24 -1.28 -2.18
CA LYS A 239 -37.99 -0.26 -1.41
C LYS A 239 -37.41 1.14 -1.52
N TYR A 240 -36.09 1.27 -1.37
CA TYR A 240 -35.37 2.56 -1.36
C TYR A 240 -34.80 2.95 -2.73
N ASN A 241 -34.96 2.12 -3.77
CA ASN A 241 -34.51 2.42 -5.12
C ASN A 241 -35.63 3.07 -5.96
N ASN A 242 -35.46 4.35 -6.30
CA ASN A 242 -36.44 5.10 -7.10
C ASN A 242 -36.35 4.85 -8.61
N PHE A 243 -35.26 4.23 -9.08
CA PHE A 243 -34.97 4.10 -10.51
C PHE A 243 -35.11 2.69 -11.04
N TYR A 244 -34.72 1.68 -10.26
CA TYR A 244 -34.78 0.28 -10.65
C TYR A 244 -35.62 -0.46 -9.62
N ASN A 245 -36.90 -0.66 -9.96
CA ASN A 245 -37.91 -1.17 -9.03
C ASN A 245 -39.09 -1.82 -9.75
N SER A 246 -40.09 -2.25 -8.98
CA SER A 246 -41.28 -2.91 -9.48
C SER A 246 -42.07 -2.19 -10.59
N ASN A 247 -41.86 -0.90 -10.84
CA ASN A 247 -42.47 -0.19 -11.97
C ASN A 247 -41.78 -0.49 -13.31
N ASN A 248 -40.54 -0.95 -13.30
CA ASN A 248 -39.72 -1.10 -14.51
C ASN A 248 -38.80 -2.33 -14.54
N LEU A 249 -38.73 -3.08 -13.44
CA LEU A 249 -38.06 -4.37 -13.36
C LEU A 249 -39.06 -5.52 -13.34
N VAL A 250 -38.56 -6.69 -13.75
CA VAL A 250 -39.30 -7.94 -13.61
C VAL A 250 -39.27 -8.42 -12.17
N GLY A 251 -40.31 -9.13 -11.78
CA GLY A 251 -40.53 -9.69 -10.45
C GLY A 251 -41.82 -10.51 -10.47
N PRO A 252 -42.32 -10.98 -9.32
CA PRO A 252 -43.60 -11.69 -9.27
C PRO A 252 -44.73 -10.79 -9.79
N LYS A 253 -45.75 -11.38 -10.43
CA LYS A 253 -46.77 -10.63 -11.19
C LYS A 253 -47.53 -9.62 -10.33
N ASP A 254 -47.79 -9.94 -9.06
CA ASP A 254 -48.51 -9.05 -8.13
C ASP A 254 -47.67 -7.83 -7.73
N MET A 255 -46.35 -7.87 -7.96
CA MET A 255 -45.43 -6.77 -7.71
C MET A 255 -45.40 -5.76 -8.87
N HIS A 256 -45.77 -6.14 -10.10
CA HIS A 256 -45.62 -5.26 -11.27
C HIS A 256 -46.44 -3.97 -11.13
N GLY A 257 -45.76 -2.83 -11.10
CA GLY A 257 -46.38 -1.52 -10.86
C GLY A 257 -46.89 -1.30 -9.43
N ASN A 258 -46.58 -2.22 -8.51
CA ASN A 258 -47.06 -2.22 -7.14
C ASN A 258 -45.89 -2.01 -6.15
N ARG A 259 -45.57 -0.74 -5.94
CA ARG A 259 -44.51 -0.31 -5.01
C ARG A 259 -44.83 -0.64 -3.54
N GLU A 260 -46.10 -0.74 -3.18
CA GLU A 260 -46.51 -1.08 -1.82
C GLU A 260 -46.21 -2.56 -1.52
N TYR A 261 -46.53 -3.46 -2.45
CA TYR A 261 -46.18 -4.88 -2.33
C TYR A 261 -44.65 -5.06 -2.26
N GLU A 262 -43.89 -4.40 -3.13
CA GLU A 262 -42.42 -4.43 -3.09
C GLU A 262 -41.84 -3.92 -1.76
N ALA A 263 -42.37 -2.81 -1.24
CA ALA A 263 -41.96 -2.25 0.04
C ALA A 263 -42.26 -3.22 1.19
N CYS A 264 -43.41 -3.89 1.17
CA CYS A 264 -43.77 -4.91 2.16
C CYS A 264 -42.81 -6.10 2.18
N GLU A 265 -42.42 -6.63 1.00
CA GLU A 265 -41.45 -7.75 0.93
C GLU A 265 -40.05 -7.32 1.39
N SER A 266 -39.65 -6.08 1.07
CA SER A 266 -38.40 -5.49 1.56
C SER A 266 -38.40 -5.31 3.07
N ASP A 267 -39.52 -4.84 3.63
CA ASP A 267 -39.68 -4.65 5.08
C ASP A 267 -39.63 -5.95 5.86
N ARG A 268 -40.21 -7.04 5.33
CA ARG A 268 -40.07 -8.38 5.92
C ARG A 268 -38.60 -8.83 5.96
N THR A 269 -37.87 -8.62 4.87
CA THR A 269 -36.44 -8.93 4.78
C THR A 269 -35.66 -8.14 5.85
N ASN A 270 -35.92 -6.83 5.93
CA ASN A 270 -35.23 -5.96 6.89
C ASN A 270 -35.55 -6.28 8.35
N GLN A 271 -36.80 -6.61 8.67
CA GLN A 271 -37.21 -6.98 10.02
C GLN A 271 -36.51 -8.25 10.51
N GLU A 272 -36.45 -9.29 9.67
CA GLU A 272 -35.77 -10.53 10.04
C GLU A 272 -34.24 -10.35 10.10
N TYR A 273 -33.66 -9.57 9.20
CA TYR A 273 -32.24 -9.20 9.27
C TYR A 273 -31.89 -8.49 10.58
N GLU A 274 -32.62 -7.43 10.98
CA GLU A 274 -32.32 -6.66 12.20
C GLU A 274 -32.48 -7.52 13.47
N LYS A 275 -33.48 -8.42 13.49
CA LYS A 275 -33.67 -9.40 14.55
C LYS A 275 -32.46 -10.35 14.64
N LEU A 276 -32.00 -10.90 13.52
CA LEU A 276 -30.87 -11.83 13.49
C LEU A 276 -29.53 -11.15 13.77
N LEU A 277 -29.38 -9.88 13.37
CA LEU A 277 -28.23 -9.08 13.72
C LEU A 277 -28.14 -8.88 15.24
N SER A 278 -29.27 -8.66 15.90
CA SER A 278 -29.34 -8.55 17.36
C SER A 278 -28.92 -9.87 18.03
N VAL A 279 -29.43 -11.01 17.55
CA VAL A 279 -29.02 -12.34 18.02
C VAL A 279 -27.53 -12.60 17.79
N ALA A 280 -27.01 -12.25 16.61
CA ALA A 280 -25.60 -12.40 16.26
C ALA A 280 -24.69 -11.62 17.24
N LYS A 281 -25.07 -10.38 17.58
CA LYS A 281 -24.38 -9.55 18.57
C LYS A 281 -24.48 -10.13 19.98
N GLU A 282 -25.66 -10.57 20.41
CA GLU A 282 -25.85 -11.17 21.74
C GLU A 282 -25.05 -12.46 21.92
N THR A 283 -25.01 -13.29 20.87
CA THR A 283 -24.32 -14.59 20.89
C THR A 283 -22.86 -14.52 20.48
N GLN A 284 -22.38 -13.33 20.05
CA GLN A 284 -21.05 -13.12 19.50
C GLN A 284 -20.73 -14.06 18.32
N LYS A 285 -21.75 -14.41 17.54
CA LYS A 285 -21.63 -15.23 16.32
C LYS A 285 -21.62 -14.32 15.09
N PRO A 286 -20.75 -14.54 14.09
CA PRO A 286 -20.85 -13.85 12.81
C PRO A 286 -22.20 -14.12 12.11
N LEU A 287 -22.76 -13.07 11.52
CA LEU A 287 -23.90 -13.15 10.60
C LEU A 287 -23.40 -13.14 9.15
N ILE A 288 -23.87 -14.07 8.33
CA ILE A 288 -23.77 -14.00 6.87
C ILE A 288 -25.15 -13.58 6.36
N ALA A 289 -25.26 -12.43 5.72
CA ALA A 289 -26.49 -11.98 5.08
C ALA A 289 -26.35 -12.12 3.56
N ILE A 290 -27.19 -12.97 2.97
CA ILE A 290 -27.27 -13.17 1.52
C ILE A 290 -28.51 -12.41 1.05
N THR A 291 -28.32 -11.35 0.27
CA THR A 291 -29.44 -10.59 -0.28
C THR A 291 -29.23 -10.21 -1.72
N HIS A 292 -30.20 -10.52 -2.57
CA HIS A 292 -30.00 -10.41 -4.00
C HIS A 292 -29.83 -8.94 -4.43
N TYR A 293 -30.68 -8.04 -3.94
CA TYR A 293 -30.49 -6.61 -4.20
C TYR A 293 -29.39 -6.00 -3.32
N PRO A 294 -28.72 -4.92 -3.78
CA PRO A 294 -27.76 -4.18 -2.98
C PRO A 294 -28.39 -3.64 -1.69
N LEU A 295 -27.61 -3.56 -0.62
CA LEU A 295 -28.08 -3.11 0.71
C LEU A 295 -28.84 -1.77 0.66
N LYS A 296 -28.33 -0.81 -0.13
CA LYS A 296 -28.94 0.52 -0.32
C LYS A 296 -30.38 0.48 -0.87
N ASP A 297 -30.80 -0.62 -1.48
CA ASP A 297 -32.10 -0.74 -2.13
C ASP A 297 -33.19 -1.24 -1.17
N TRP A 298 -32.84 -1.97 -0.10
CA TRP A 298 -33.81 -2.58 0.81
C TRP A 298 -33.66 -2.19 2.29
N MET A 299 -32.50 -1.70 2.69
CA MET A 299 -32.25 -1.19 4.04
C MET A 299 -31.69 0.25 4.02
N ASN A 300 -32.04 1.01 5.05
CA ASN A 300 -31.52 2.36 5.30
C ASN A 300 -30.54 2.40 6.49
N SER A 301 -30.13 1.23 6.99
CA SER A 301 -29.15 1.11 8.09
C SER A 301 -27.72 1.08 7.55
N GLN A 302 -26.75 1.40 8.40
CA GLN A 302 -25.33 1.25 8.07
C GLN A 302 -24.91 -0.23 8.08
N VAL A 303 -23.85 -0.54 7.33
CA VAL A 303 -23.17 -1.84 7.33
C VAL A 303 -22.69 -2.15 8.75
N ASP A 304 -23.00 -3.35 9.26
CA ASP A 304 -22.59 -3.77 10.61
C ASP A 304 -21.34 -4.65 10.59
N ASN A 305 -20.45 -4.42 11.55
CA ASN A 305 -19.18 -5.15 11.67
C ASN A 305 -19.35 -6.60 12.18
N HIS A 306 -20.54 -7.02 12.61
CA HIS A 306 -20.84 -8.43 12.93
C HIS A 306 -21.36 -9.20 11.72
N CYS A 307 -21.63 -8.51 10.61
CA CYS A 307 -22.24 -9.10 9.42
C CYS A 307 -21.27 -9.15 8.23
N TYR A 308 -21.43 -10.16 7.38
CA TYR A 308 -20.82 -10.31 6.07
C TYR A 308 -21.93 -10.43 5.03
N TYR A 309 -21.98 -9.50 4.09
CA TYR A 309 -23.03 -9.36 3.10
C TYR A 309 -22.55 -9.92 1.76
N PHE A 310 -23.38 -10.75 1.14
CA PHE A 310 -23.22 -11.21 -0.25
C PHE A 310 -24.42 -10.67 -1.03
N THR A 311 -24.16 -9.86 -2.06
CA THR A 311 -25.21 -9.18 -2.82
C THR A 311 -24.96 -9.17 -4.33
N GLY A 312 -26.04 -9.04 -5.12
CA GLY A 312 -26.02 -9.04 -6.58
C GLY A 312 -26.90 -7.95 -7.22
N HIS A 313 -27.65 -8.36 -8.26
CA HIS A 313 -28.71 -7.64 -8.98
C HIS A 313 -28.26 -6.53 -9.96
N ASP A 314 -27.32 -5.66 -9.58
CA ASP A 314 -26.97 -4.51 -10.41
C ASP A 314 -25.98 -4.82 -11.53
N HIS A 315 -25.39 -6.02 -11.52
CA HIS A 315 -24.33 -6.50 -12.40
C HIS A 315 -23.04 -5.67 -12.31
N ILE A 316 -22.85 -4.94 -11.22
CA ILE A 316 -21.69 -4.09 -11.00
C ILE A 316 -20.78 -4.74 -9.95
N ASN A 317 -19.67 -5.29 -10.43
CA ASN A 317 -18.68 -5.87 -9.54
C ASN A 317 -17.99 -4.82 -8.66
N THR A 318 -18.35 -4.80 -7.37
CA THR A 318 -17.79 -3.87 -6.37
C THR A 318 -17.28 -4.62 -5.15
N ILE A 319 -16.13 -4.18 -4.62
CA ILE A 319 -15.63 -4.53 -3.29
C ILE A 319 -15.43 -3.21 -2.53
N SER A 320 -15.93 -3.14 -1.30
CA SER A 320 -15.56 -2.05 -0.39
C SER A 320 -14.05 -2.17 -0.10
N SER A 321 -13.25 -1.26 -0.68
CA SER A 321 -11.78 -1.31 -0.65
C SER A 321 -11.14 -0.89 0.67
N GLN A 322 -11.94 -0.67 1.72
CA GLN A 322 -11.45 -0.27 3.03
C GLN A 322 -11.86 -1.30 4.09
N ASN A 323 -10.86 -1.76 4.84
CA ASN A 323 -10.95 -2.53 6.07
C ASN A 323 -11.91 -3.71 6.08
N ASN A 324 -11.38 -4.90 5.80
CA ASN A 324 -12.04 -6.17 6.11
C ASN A 324 -13.39 -6.28 5.38
N SER A 325 -13.36 -6.15 4.03
CA SER A 325 -14.52 -6.04 3.14
C SER A 325 -15.68 -6.91 3.63
N ARG A 326 -16.72 -6.24 4.14
CA ARG A 326 -17.93 -6.90 4.65
C ARG A 326 -18.96 -7.09 3.55
N ILE A 327 -18.81 -6.44 2.40
CA ILE A 327 -19.71 -6.58 1.26
C ILE A 327 -18.97 -7.28 0.13
N PHE A 328 -19.52 -8.42 -0.30
CA PHE A 328 -19.05 -9.25 -1.41
C PHE A 328 -20.06 -9.15 -2.55
N ALA A 329 -19.82 -8.23 -3.47
CA ALA A 329 -20.65 -7.97 -4.65
C ALA A 329 -19.83 -7.95 -5.94
N ASP A 330 -18.70 -8.67 -5.95
CA ASP A 330 -17.71 -8.67 -7.04
C ASP A 330 -17.71 -9.95 -7.88
N ASN A 331 -18.71 -10.81 -7.72
CA ASN A 331 -18.90 -11.98 -8.58
C ASN A 331 -20.29 -12.05 -9.23
N GLN A 332 -20.81 -10.88 -9.61
CA GLN A 332 -22.00 -10.74 -10.43
C GLN A 332 -21.60 -10.97 -11.90
N ILE A 333 -22.12 -12.05 -12.49
CA ILE A 333 -21.74 -12.44 -13.84
C ILE A 333 -22.40 -11.52 -14.88
N GLY A 334 -23.69 -11.21 -14.68
CA GLY A 334 -24.48 -10.42 -15.60
C GLY A 334 -24.60 -11.06 -16.99
N TYR A 335 -25.07 -10.27 -17.95
CA TYR A 335 -25.43 -10.79 -19.27
C TYR A 335 -24.26 -11.01 -20.22
N ASP A 336 -23.19 -10.23 -20.11
CA ASP A 336 -22.13 -10.14 -21.13
C ASP A 336 -20.82 -10.83 -20.73
N ASN A 337 -20.67 -11.24 -19.46
CA ASN A 337 -19.42 -11.79 -18.99
C ASN A 337 -19.24 -13.25 -19.47
N THR A 338 -18.15 -13.50 -20.20
CA THR A 338 -17.82 -14.85 -20.70
C THR A 338 -16.94 -15.64 -19.74
N GLU A 339 -16.34 -14.97 -18.75
CA GLU A 339 -15.52 -15.55 -17.69
C GLU A 339 -16.41 -15.78 -16.46
N ILE A 340 -16.95 -17.00 -16.38
CA ILE A 340 -17.86 -17.43 -15.31
C ILE A 340 -17.10 -18.40 -14.41
N GLU A 341 -16.75 -17.93 -13.22
CA GLU A 341 -15.91 -18.63 -12.23
C GLU A 341 -16.45 -18.39 -10.82
N LEU A 342 -16.16 -19.30 -9.89
CA LEU A 342 -16.41 -19.04 -8.47
C LEU A 342 -15.36 -18.09 -7.92
N LYS A 343 -15.79 -17.14 -7.11
CA LYS A 343 -14.92 -16.41 -6.18
C LYS A 343 -15.02 -17.01 -4.79
N ASP A 344 -14.04 -16.70 -3.96
CA ASP A 344 -13.98 -17.15 -2.59
C ASP A 344 -13.59 -16.03 -1.62
N ALA A 345 -14.19 -16.08 -0.43
CA ALA A 345 -13.97 -15.13 0.66
C ALA A 345 -13.74 -15.89 1.96
N ILE A 346 -12.85 -15.38 2.81
CA ILE A 346 -12.63 -15.92 4.15
C ILE A 346 -13.26 -14.96 5.15
N ILE A 347 -14.29 -15.43 5.84
CA ILE A 347 -15.03 -14.67 6.85
C ILE A 347 -14.77 -15.25 8.25
N GLY A 348 -15.09 -14.48 9.29
CA GLY A 348 -14.85 -14.81 10.69
C GLY A 348 -13.79 -13.91 11.32
N ALA A 349 -13.49 -14.14 12.59
CA ALA A 349 -12.56 -13.30 13.34
C ALA A 349 -11.17 -13.29 12.68
N CYS A 350 -10.75 -12.10 12.27
CA CYS A 350 -9.37 -11.86 11.94
C CYS A 350 -8.62 -11.72 13.27
N TYR A 351 -7.68 -12.61 13.53
CA TYR A 351 -6.83 -12.57 14.72
C TYR A 351 -5.50 -11.89 14.38
N ASN A 352 -5.00 -11.04 15.26
CA ASN A 352 -3.65 -10.52 15.16
C ASN A 352 -2.66 -11.69 15.39
N PRO A 353 -1.93 -12.16 14.35
CA PRO A 353 -1.04 -13.31 14.48
C PRO A 353 0.12 -13.10 15.48
N PHE A 354 0.31 -11.88 15.97
CA PHE A 354 1.40 -11.50 16.87
C PHE A 354 0.93 -11.08 18.28
N ILE A 355 -0.36 -11.21 18.60
CA ILE A 355 -0.88 -10.74 19.90
C ILE A 355 -0.23 -11.45 21.09
N ASN A 356 0.00 -12.75 21.00
CA ASN A 356 0.62 -13.55 22.06
C ASN A 356 2.15 -13.57 22.01
N TYR A 357 2.77 -12.83 21.08
CA TYR A 357 4.22 -12.70 21.06
C TYR A 357 4.66 -11.78 22.20
N ASP A 358 5.73 -12.11 22.91
CA ASP A 358 6.32 -11.17 23.86
C ASP A 358 6.93 -9.97 23.14
N ASP A 359 7.17 -8.88 23.86
CA ASP A 359 7.98 -7.79 23.35
C ASP A 359 9.40 -8.29 23.03
N GLY A 360 9.91 -7.91 21.86
CA GLY A 360 11.19 -8.41 21.37
C GLY A 360 11.31 -8.43 19.85
N ILE A 361 12.32 -9.18 19.40
CA ILE A 361 12.67 -9.37 17.99
C ILE A 361 12.28 -10.77 17.57
N HIS A 362 11.46 -10.88 16.54
CA HIS A 362 10.89 -12.14 16.08
C HIS A 362 11.14 -12.33 14.60
N GLU A 363 11.73 -13.45 14.20
CA GLU A 363 11.78 -13.83 12.79
C GLU A 363 10.39 -14.32 12.36
N ILE A 364 9.87 -13.79 11.26
CA ILE A 364 8.50 -14.05 10.81
C ILE A 364 8.43 -14.50 9.35
N THR A 365 7.33 -15.13 8.98
CA THR A 365 7.03 -15.55 7.61
C THR A 365 6.22 -14.49 6.87
N ILE A 366 6.26 -14.54 5.53
CA ILE A 366 5.38 -13.73 4.67
C ILE A 366 3.90 -14.00 4.96
N LYS A 367 3.54 -15.24 5.31
CA LYS A 367 2.16 -15.61 5.64
C LYS A 367 1.69 -14.87 6.89
N GLN A 368 2.48 -14.87 7.97
CA GLN A 368 2.15 -14.14 9.20
C GLN A 368 2.04 -12.63 8.94
N TYR A 369 2.91 -12.06 8.11
CA TYR A 369 2.83 -10.66 7.72
C TYR A 369 1.53 -10.33 6.93
N MET A 370 1.18 -11.17 5.96
CA MET A 370 -0.07 -11.01 5.20
C MET A 370 -1.31 -11.19 6.09
N ASP A 371 -1.29 -12.17 7.00
CA ASP A 371 -2.39 -12.40 7.94
C ASP A 371 -2.54 -11.22 8.91
N PHE A 372 -1.44 -10.59 9.35
CA PHE A 372 -1.48 -9.36 10.15
C PHE A 372 -2.05 -8.17 9.40
N TYR A 373 -1.71 -8.01 8.12
CA TYR A 373 -2.28 -6.94 7.29
C TYR A 373 -3.76 -7.16 6.99
N ARG A 374 -4.17 -8.40 6.71
CA ARG A 374 -5.58 -8.77 6.59
C ARG A 374 -6.34 -8.48 7.89
N TYR A 375 -5.74 -8.77 9.03
CA TYR A 375 -6.28 -8.40 10.34
C TYR A 375 -6.50 -6.88 10.50
N ASN A 376 -5.55 -6.07 10.03
CA ASN A 376 -5.69 -4.62 10.02
C ASN A 376 -6.60 -4.10 8.89
N GLY A 377 -7.21 -4.98 8.09
CA GLY A 377 -8.10 -4.62 7.01
C GLY A 377 -7.40 -4.07 5.75
N GLU A 378 -6.09 -4.27 5.62
CA GLU A 378 -5.30 -3.82 4.47
C GLU A 378 -4.83 -4.99 3.61
N ASP A 379 -5.08 -4.91 2.30
CA ASP A 379 -4.50 -5.83 1.34
C ASP A 379 -3.15 -5.35 0.81
N ILE A 380 -2.17 -6.25 0.81
CA ILE A 380 -0.79 -5.94 0.40
C ILE A 380 -0.24 -6.90 -0.63
N ARG A 381 0.54 -6.35 -1.58
CA ARG A 381 1.31 -7.12 -2.56
C ARG A 381 2.75 -7.29 -2.09
N VAL A 382 3.10 -8.50 -1.62
CA VAL A 382 4.39 -8.81 -1.00
C VAL A 382 5.53 -9.17 -1.99
N GLY A 383 5.39 -8.82 -3.27
CA GLY A 383 6.37 -9.21 -4.31
C GLY A 383 7.79 -8.68 -4.05
N HIS A 384 7.92 -7.46 -3.55
CA HIS A 384 9.22 -6.87 -3.22
C HIS A 384 9.89 -7.57 -2.04
N ILE A 385 9.11 -7.96 -1.02
CA ILE A 385 9.57 -8.70 0.15
C ILE A 385 10.05 -10.09 -0.29
N ARG A 386 9.25 -10.84 -1.06
CA ARG A 386 9.64 -12.16 -1.63
C ARG A 386 10.98 -12.10 -2.36
N ASN A 387 11.19 -11.07 -3.18
CA ASN A 387 12.45 -10.86 -3.91
C ASN A 387 13.64 -10.52 -3.00
N GLN A 388 13.43 -9.98 -1.80
CA GLN A 388 14.53 -9.84 -0.83
C GLN A 388 14.86 -11.18 -0.16
N LEU A 389 13.83 -11.94 0.25
CA LEU A 389 14.04 -13.22 0.94
C LEU A 389 14.70 -14.25 0.02
N SER A 390 14.41 -14.23 -1.29
CA SER A 390 15.12 -15.07 -2.27
C SER A 390 16.62 -14.74 -2.40
N LYS A 391 17.08 -13.63 -1.83
CA LYS A 391 18.48 -13.19 -1.79
C LYS A 391 19.10 -13.39 -0.41
N ASN A 392 18.62 -14.41 0.34
CA ASN A 392 19.05 -14.75 1.70
C ASN A 392 18.90 -13.61 2.72
N ALA A 393 17.94 -12.71 2.51
CA ALA A 393 17.54 -11.77 3.55
C ALA A 393 16.64 -12.47 4.57
N LYS A 394 16.73 -12.04 5.83
CA LYS A 394 15.84 -12.45 6.92
C LYS A 394 14.71 -11.44 7.10
N PHE A 395 13.57 -11.92 7.59
CA PHE A 395 12.38 -11.09 7.81
C PHE A 395 12.03 -11.04 9.28
N TYR A 396 12.09 -9.86 9.87
CA TYR A 396 11.88 -9.64 11.29
C TYR A 396 10.65 -8.77 11.55
N MET A 397 10.00 -9.04 12.67
CA MET A 397 9.04 -8.19 13.31
C MET A 397 9.61 -7.80 14.68
N ILE A 398 9.61 -6.50 14.96
CA ILE A 398 9.85 -5.96 16.29
C ILE A 398 8.50 -5.66 16.92
N LYS A 399 8.26 -6.20 18.11
CA LYS A 399 7.11 -5.88 18.96
C LYS A 399 7.62 -5.16 20.21
N GLN A 400 7.03 -4.01 20.53
CA GLN A 400 7.32 -3.32 21.79
C GLN A 400 6.12 -2.47 22.22
N ASN A 401 5.64 -2.68 23.45
CA ASN A 401 4.48 -1.99 24.02
C ASN A 401 3.27 -1.97 23.07
N GLY A 402 3.08 -3.09 22.37
CA GLY A 402 1.99 -3.28 21.42
C GLY A 402 2.09 -2.54 20.08
N PHE A 403 3.23 -1.91 19.79
CA PHE A 403 3.58 -1.45 18.45
C PHE A 403 4.38 -2.49 17.68
N TYR A 404 4.27 -2.44 16.36
CA TYR A 404 4.89 -3.38 15.43
C TYR A 404 5.74 -2.66 14.39
N GLY A 405 6.93 -3.18 14.10
CA GLY A 405 7.78 -2.76 13.00
C GLY A 405 8.28 -3.95 12.21
N PHE A 406 8.27 -3.87 10.89
CA PHE A 406 8.62 -5.00 10.02
C PHE A 406 9.86 -4.67 9.20
N PHE A 407 10.88 -5.53 9.29
CA PHE A 407 12.21 -5.27 8.78
C PHE A 407 12.74 -6.42 7.95
N VAL A 408 13.30 -6.12 6.78
CA VAL A 408 14.05 -7.08 5.97
C VAL A 408 15.52 -6.76 6.10
N VAL A 409 16.28 -7.72 6.63
CA VAL A 409 17.70 -7.56 6.96
C VAL A 409 18.51 -8.49 6.08
N ASN A 410 19.51 -7.95 5.39
CA ASN A 410 20.53 -8.74 4.70
C ASN A 410 21.93 -8.33 5.21
N ASN A 411 22.99 -8.93 4.68
CA ASN A 411 24.36 -8.61 5.05
C ASN A 411 24.83 -7.18 4.68
N LYS A 412 24.10 -6.46 3.82
CA LYS A 412 24.46 -5.13 3.33
C LYS A 412 23.67 -4.00 3.97
N ASN A 413 22.42 -4.20 4.32
CA ASN A 413 21.55 -3.16 4.85
C ASN A 413 20.32 -3.73 5.54
N THR A 414 19.67 -2.86 6.30
CA THR A 414 18.33 -3.06 6.82
C THR A 414 17.33 -2.23 6.04
N LYS A 415 16.17 -2.84 5.78
CA LYS A 415 15.03 -2.21 5.12
C LYS A 415 13.81 -2.28 6.01
N ILE A 416 12.99 -1.24 6.01
CA ILE A 416 11.66 -1.26 6.63
C ILE A 416 10.60 -1.61 5.58
N CYS A 417 9.54 -2.30 6.00
CA CYS A 417 8.38 -2.59 5.18
C CYS A 417 7.32 -1.49 5.32
N GLU A 418 6.91 -0.92 4.18
CA GLU A 418 5.82 0.05 4.05
C GLU A 418 4.62 -0.68 3.41
N GLY A 419 4.08 -1.68 4.12
CA GLY A 419 3.12 -2.62 3.52
C GLY A 419 3.81 -3.58 2.54
N GLY A 420 3.37 -3.62 1.29
CA GLY A 420 3.97 -4.49 0.27
C GLY A 420 5.35 -4.04 -0.24
N LEU A 421 5.73 -2.79 0.02
CA LEU A 421 6.99 -2.18 -0.42
C LEU A 421 8.07 -2.31 0.65
N VAL A 422 9.33 -2.16 0.23
CA VAL A 422 10.50 -2.11 1.13
C VAL A 422 11.37 -0.90 0.83
N LYS A 423 11.86 -0.24 1.88
CA LYS A 423 12.71 0.95 1.79
C LYS A 423 13.99 0.72 2.58
N THR A 424 15.15 0.97 1.97
CA THR A 424 16.44 0.92 2.69
C THR A 424 16.52 2.07 3.68
N ILE A 425 16.81 1.76 4.94
CA ILE A 425 16.80 2.74 6.03
C ILE A 425 18.18 2.90 6.69
N SER A 426 19.03 1.88 6.64
CA SER A 426 20.36 1.94 7.26
C SER A 426 21.35 0.94 6.65
N GLU A 427 22.64 1.22 6.80
CA GLU A 427 23.73 0.27 6.55
C GLU A 427 24.00 -0.67 7.74
N ILE A 428 23.43 -0.36 8.92
CA ILE A 428 23.43 -1.22 10.10
C ILE A 428 22.58 -2.46 9.80
N THR A 429 23.15 -3.64 10.02
CA THR A 429 22.55 -4.95 9.67
C THR A 429 22.19 -5.78 10.90
N ASP A 430 22.53 -5.30 12.09
CA ASP A 430 22.13 -5.96 13.33
C ASP A 430 20.74 -5.45 13.74
N ILE A 431 19.77 -6.36 13.78
CA ILE A 431 18.39 -6.03 14.11
C ILE A 431 18.24 -5.50 15.55
N ARG A 432 19.19 -5.82 16.45
CA ARG A 432 19.19 -5.33 17.83
C ARG A 432 19.24 -3.81 17.91
N TYR A 433 20.01 -3.14 17.04
CA TYR A 433 20.04 -1.68 16.98
C TYR A 433 18.65 -1.07 16.80
N PHE A 434 17.86 -1.64 15.88
CA PHE A 434 16.51 -1.16 15.60
C PHE A 434 15.58 -1.41 16.76
N TYR A 435 15.71 -2.56 17.44
CA TYR A 435 14.92 -2.88 18.63
C TYR A 435 15.18 -1.90 19.78
N GLU A 436 16.45 -1.65 20.12
CA GLU A 436 16.80 -0.71 21.21
C GLU A 436 16.30 0.71 20.92
N CYS A 437 16.34 1.14 19.65
CA CYS A 437 15.88 2.47 19.24
C CYS A 437 14.38 2.54 18.90
N PHE A 438 13.68 1.41 18.84
CA PHE A 438 12.35 1.29 18.21
C PHE A 438 11.33 2.20 18.88
N TYR A 439 11.24 2.12 20.20
CA TYR A 439 10.28 2.90 20.96
C TYR A 439 10.57 4.40 20.92
N SER A 440 11.85 4.79 20.99
CA SER A 440 12.25 6.19 20.87
C SER A 440 11.88 6.76 19.50
N MET A 441 12.04 5.99 18.43
CA MET A 441 11.59 6.37 17.09
C MET A 441 10.08 6.60 17.03
N ILE A 442 9.28 5.68 17.59
CA ILE A 442 7.82 5.82 17.65
C ILE A 442 7.43 7.11 18.37
N TYR A 443 8.01 7.36 19.54
CA TYR A 443 7.70 8.56 20.30
C TYR A 443 7.98 9.84 19.52
N GLN A 444 9.13 9.94 18.86
CA GLN A 444 9.47 11.13 18.06
C GLN A 444 8.45 11.38 16.95
N TYR A 445 8.00 10.33 16.25
CA TYR A 445 6.97 10.48 15.22
C TYR A 445 5.59 10.80 15.79
N VAL A 446 5.17 10.10 16.86
CA VAL A 446 3.87 10.34 17.49
C VAL A 446 3.79 11.76 18.04
N SER A 447 4.77 12.20 18.81
CA SER A 447 4.82 13.56 19.37
C SER A 447 4.79 14.64 18.28
N ALA A 448 5.49 14.42 17.16
CA ALA A 448 5.47 15.36 16.04
C ALA A 448 4.12 15.42 15.31
N LEU A 449 3.40 14.30 15.22
CA LEU A 449 2.16 14.19 14.45
C LEU A 449 0.89 14.43 15.28
N LEU A 450 0.97 14.31 16.61
CA LEU A 450 -0.17 14.40 17.51
C LEU A 450 -1.02 15.68 17.33
N PRO A 451 -0.43 16.89 17.20
CA PRO A 451 -1.23 18.11 16.99
C PRO A 451 -2.00 18.09 15.67
N LEU A 452 -1.37 17.61 14.60
CA LEU A 452 -2.01 17.45 13.29
C LEU A 452 -3.16 16.44 13.37
N ARG A 453 -2.92 15.29 14.01
CA ARG A 453 -3.91 14.22 14.15
C ARG A 453 -5.15 14.69 14.91
N LYS A 454 -4.97 15.35 16.06
CA LYS A 454 -6.09 15.93 16.84
C LYS A 454 -6.90 16.93 16.02
N TYR A 455 -6.24 17.71 15.17
CA TYR A 455 -6.93 18.64 14.28
C TYR A 455 -7.71 17.93 13.17
N GLN A 456 -7.14 16.88 12.58
CA GLN A 456 -7.80 16.03 11.58
C GLN A 456 -9.03 15.32 12.14
N GLU A 457 -8.96 14.81 13.36
CA GLU A 457 -10.08 14.12 14.01
C GLU A 457 -11.27 15.05 14.24
N ARG A 458 -11.03 16.29 14.71
CA ARG A 458 -12.09 17.31 14.83
C ARG A 458 -12.76 17.63 13.49
N LEU A 459 -11.98 17.68 12.41
CA LEU A 459 -12.50 17.88 11.05
C LEU A 459 -13.28 16.66 10.57
N SER A 460 -12.78 15.45 10.81
CA SER A 460 -13.46 14.19 10.51
C SER A 460 -14.83 14.11 11.21
N GLU A 461 -14.88 14.41 12.51
CA GLU A 461 -16.11 14.46 13.29
C GLU A 461 -17.09 15.50 12.74
N THR A 462 -16.59 16.68 12.38
CA THR A 462 -17.42 17.72 11.73
C THR A 462 -18.06 17.21 10.43
N VAL A 463 -17.31 16.47 9.61
CA VAL A 463 -17.83 15.91 8.36
C VAL A 463 -18.83 14.78 8.65
N LYS A 464 -18.55 13.91 9.62
CA LYS A 464 -19.45 12.82 10.04
C LYS A 464 -20.76 13.34 10.61
N GLU A 465 -20.74 14.45 11.36
CA GLU A 465 -21.95 15.13 11.87
C GLU A 465 -22.89 15.55 10.73
N LEU A 466 -22.39 15.77 9.51
CA LEU A 466 -23.21 16.09 8.35
C LEU A 466 -24.03 14.92 7.82
N LYS A 467 -23.83 13.68 8.32
CA LYS A 467 -24.57 12.49 7.89
C LYS A 467 -24.57 12.29 6.37
N ILE A 468 -23.43 12.56 5.73
CA ILE A 468 -23.25 12.28 4.31
C ILE A 468 -23.34 10.75 4.13
N PRO A 469 -24.20 10.25 3.23
CA PRO A 469 -24.46 8.81 3.04
C PRO A 469 -23.34 8.08 2.28
N TYR A 470 -22.08 8.48 2.50
CA TYR A 470 -20.90 7.87 1.91
C TYR A 470 -19.95 7.36 3.00
N PRO A 471 -19.44 6.13 2.88
CA PRO A 471 -18.55 5.55 3.89
C PRO A 471 -17.21 6.30 4.02
N GLU A 472 -16.79 7.01 2.97
CA GLU A 472 -15.57 7.82 2.96
C GLU A 472 -15.73 9.16 3.69
N ALA A 473 -16.95 9.56 4.08
CA ALA A 473 -17.19 10.85 4.71
C ALA A 473 -16.45 10.97 6.06
N GLY A 474 -15.51 11.91 6.11
CA GLY A 474 -14.62 12.12 7.25
C GLY A 474 -13.44 11.17 7.29
N HIS A 475 -13.17 10.39 6.24
CA HIS A 475 -11.98 9.53 6.17
C HIS A 475 -10.70 10.38 6.17
N ILE A 476 -9.71 9.97 6.96
CA ILE A 476 -8.41 10.66 7.08
C ILE A 476 -7.36 9.84 6.34
N HIS A 477 -6.70 10.42 5.34
CA HIS A 477 -5.55 9.81 4.67
C HIS A 477 -4.43 10.84 4.41
N GLY A 478 -3.31 10.66 5.10
CA GLY A 478 -2.19 11.60 5.04
C GLY A 478 -2.58 12.97 5.56
N LEU A 479 -2.51 13.99 4.71
CA LEU A 479 -2.91 15.37 5.04
C LEU A 479 -4.37 15.67 4.71
N ILE A 480 -5.14 14.71 4.20
CA ILE A 480 -6.47 14.92 3.64
C ILE A 480 -7.55 14.36 4.56
N VAL A 481 -8.65 15.10 4.69
CA VAL A 481 -9.93 14.61 5.22
C VAL A 481 -10.95 14.64 4.08
N ASP A 482 -11.50 13.49 3.73
CA ASP A 482 -12.47 13.33 2.65
C ASP A 482 -13.86 13.77 3.09
N VAL A 483 -14.59 14.41 2.18
CA VAL A 483 -16.02 14.75 2.35
C VAL A 483 -16.88 13.80 1.53
N ASP A 484 -16.45 13.56 0.29
CA ASP A 484 -16.86 12.43 -0.54
C ASP A 484 -15.63 11.96 -1.34
N PHE A 485 -15.83 11.10 -2.34
CA PHE A 485 -14.74 10.58 -3.18
C PHE A 485 -14.00 11.66 -3.99
N TYR A 486 -14.62 12.80 -4.29
CA TYR A 486 -14.07 13.85 -5.16
C TYR A 486 -13.77 15.18 -4.43
N HIS A 487 -14.32 15.37 -3.23
CA HIS A 487 -14.27 16.60 -2.46
C HIS A 487 -13.48 16.37 -1.18
N HIS A 488 -12.43 17.17 -1.03
CA HIS A 488 -11.40 16.91 -0.04
C HIS A 488 -11.04 18.19 0.72
N MET A 489 -10.58 18.00 1.95
CA MET A 489 -9.97 19.05 2.76
C MET A 489 -8.51 18.68 3.06
N MET A 490 -7.55 19.36 2.43
CA MET A 490 -6.13 19.13 2.70
C MET A 490 -5.59 20.13 3.71
N ILE A 491 -4.88 19.64 4.72
CA ILE A 491 -4.28 20.45 5.78
C ILE A 491 -2.80 20.63 5.49
N ASN A 492 -2.32 21.86 5.49
CA ASN A 492 -0.89 22.14 5.42
C ASN A 492 -0.28 22.02 6.83
N PRO A 493 0.64 21.07 7.07
CA PRO A 493 1.22 20.86 8.40
C PRO A 493 2.11 22.02 8.87
N ASN A 494 2.59 22.89 7.96
CA ASN A 494 3.50 23.98 8.30
C ASN A 494 2.77 25.19 8.91
N ASP A 495 1.56 25.50 8.43
CA ASP A 495 0.81 26.70 8.85
C ASP A 495 -0.64 26.41 9.30
N GLY A 496 -1.06 25.13 9.26
CA GLY A 496 -2.40 24.70 9.64
C GLY A 496 -3.51 25.27 8.75
N LYS A 497 -3.21 25.76 7.54
CA LYS A 497 -4.25 26.16 6.57
C LYS A 497 -4.93 24.94 5.99
N ILE A 498 -6.22 25.10 5.68
CA ILE A 498 -7.03 24.09 5.01
C ILE A 498 -7.28 24.57 3.59
N THR A 499 -6.95 23.73 2.62
CA THR A 499 -7.36 23.87 1.22
C THR A 499 -8.57 22.96 0.99
N PHE A 500 -9.71 23.56 0.65
CA PHE A 500 -10.89 22.82 0.20
C PHE A 500 -10.79 22.68 -1.31
N TYR A 501 -11.02 21.49 -1.86
CA TYR A 501 -10.93 21.33 -3.30
C TYR A 501 -11.78 20.18 -3.84
N TYR A 502 -12.08 20.28 -5.13
CA TYR A 502 -12.66 19.23 -5.95
C TYR A 502 -11.59 18.62 -6.85
N SER A 503 -11.51 17.29 -6.90
CA SER A 503 -10.55 16.53 -7.71
C SER A 503 -11.20 15.33 -8.39
N PRO A 504 -11.65 15.44 -9.65
CA PRO A 504 -12.25 14.32 -10.38
C PRO A 504 -11.20 13.30 -10.85
N PHE A 505 -9.93 13.72 -10.95
CA PHE A 505 -8.82 12.88 -11.39
C PHE A 505 -7.58 13.19 -10.58
N PHE A 506 -6.75 12.17 -10.36
CA PHE A 506 -5.54 12.28 -9.56
C PHE A 506 -4.59 13.36 -10.11
N GLY A 507 -4.32 14.40 -9.30
CA GLY A 507 -3.45 15.52 -9.66
C GLY A 507 -4.13 16.66 -10.43
N LEU A 508 -5.45 16.60 -10.67
CA LEU A 508 -6.26 17.70 -11.20
C LEU A 508 -7.13 18.28 -10.08
N VAL A 509 -6.91 19.54 -9.74
CA VAL A 509 -7.49 20.15 -8.54
C VAL A 509 -8.19 21.46 -8.88
N LYS A 510 -9.37 21.67 -8.29
CA LYS A 510 -10.06 22.96 -8.28
C LYS A 510 -10.27 23.41 -6.84
N GLU A 511 -9.52 24.43 -6.42
CA GLU A 511 -9.65 25.00 -5.07
C GLU A 511 -10.97 25.74 -4.89
N LEU A 512 -11.57 25.57 -3.70
CA LEU A 512 -12.83 26.15 -3.29
C LEU A 512 -12.56 27.05 -2.08
N GLY A 513 -12.97 28.31 -2.15
CA GLY A 513 -12.58 29.32 -1.14
C GLY A 513 -13.17 29.09 0.27
N SER A 514 -14.06 28.12 0.45
CA SER A 514 -14.62 27.78 1.77
C SER A 514 -15.26 26.40 1.81
N PHE A 515 -15.44 25.88 3.02
CA PHE A 515 -16.24 24.67 3.26
C PHE A 515 -17.67 24.78 2.70
N SER A 516 -18.31 25.95 2.80
CA SER A 516 -19.65 26.15 2.21
C SER A 516 -19.65 25.99 0.68
N LYS A 517 -18.58 26.44 0.01
CA LYS A 517 -18.41 26.25 -1.44
C LYS A 517 -18.12 24.80 -1.80
N LEU A 518 -17.39 24.09 -0.95
CA LEU A 518 -17.19 22.63 -1.08
C LEU A 518 -18.52 21.89 -1.04
N LEU A 519 -19.37 22.14 -0.03
CA LEU A 519 -20.69 21.49 0.06
C LEU A 519 -21.60 21.86 -1.12
N LYS A 520 -21.58 23.12 -1.59
CA LYS A 520 -22.33 23.52 -2.79
C LYS A 520 -21.82 22.81 -4.06
N SER A 521 -20.50 22.63 -4.17
CA SER A 521 -19.89 21.87 -5.28
C SER A 521 -20.39 20.43 -5.25
N MET A 522 -20.33 19.76 -4.10
CA MET A 522 -20.84 18.40 -3.91
C MET A 522 -22.32 18.29 -4.31
N GLU A 523 -23.20 19.15 -3.79
CA GLU A 523 -24.63 19.19 -4.12
C GLU A 523 -24.93 19.47 -5.60
N SER A 524 -24.01 20.13 -6.31
CA SER A 524 -24.16 20.39 -7.74
C SER A 524 -23.76 19.21 -8.62
N HIS A 525 -22.89 18.32 -8.11
CA HIS A 525 -22.46 17.11 -8.80
C HIS A 525 -23.29 15.88 -8.42
N ASP A 526 -24.03 15.97 -7.30
CA ASP A 526 -24.76 14.84 -6.74
C ASP A 526 -26.20 15.20 -6.33
N TYR A 527 -27.16 14.72 -7.13
CA TYR A 527 -28.58 14.94 -6.88
C TYR A 527 -29.10 14.21 -5.65
N TYR A 528 -28.52 13.05 -5.30
CA TYR A 528 -28.95 12.26 -4.15
C TYR A 528 -28.66 13.01 -2.84
N ILE A 529 -27.46 13.57 -2.72
CA ILE A 529 -27.07 14.45 -1.61
C ILE A 529 -27.98 15.67 -1.51
N LYS A 530 -28.27 16.30 -2.66
CA LYS A 530 -29.11 17.50 -2.72
C LYS A 530 -30.52 17.28 -2.17
N CYS A 531 -31.03 16.06 -2.25
CA CYS A 531 -32.35 15.67 -1.78
C CYS A 531 -32.34 14.89 -0.44
N ASN A 532 -31.17 14.60 0.13
CA ASN A 532 -31.06 13.81 1.37
C ASN A 532 -31.50 14.64 2.59
N ARG A 533 -32.58 14.21 3.26
CA ARG A 533 -33.18 14.94 4.39
C ARG A 533 -32.24 15.07 5.59
N ASP A 534 -31.57 13.98 5.96
CA ASP A 534 -30.71 13.93 7.15
C ASP A 534 -29.50 14.84 6.98
N TYR A 535 -28.88 14.82 5.80
CA TYR A 535 -27.81 15.74 5.43
C TYR A 535 -28.27 17.19 5.44
N LEU A 536 -29.41 17.50 4.83
CA LEU A 536 -29.92 18.88 4.77
C LEU A 536 -30.23 19.45 6.17
N GLU A 537 -30.75 18.61 7.08
CA GLU A 537 -31.00 18.99 8.46
C GLU A 537 -29.68 19.20 9.23
N ALA A 538 -28.76 18.24 9.14
CA ALA A 538 -27.45 18.33 9.76
C ALA A 538 -26.64 19.54 9.26
N LYS A 539 -26.67 19.81 7.95
CA LYS A 539 -26.06 20.99 7.33
C LYS A 539 -26.62 22.29 7.90
N LYS A 540 -27.95 22.41 8.09
CA LYS A 540 -28.55 23.60 8.71
C LYS A 540 -28.01 23.83 10.12
N GLN A 541 -27.92 22.77 10.92
CA GLN A 541 -27.39 22.85 12.29
C GLN A 541 -25.89 23.20 12.30
N ALA A 542 -25.09 22.61 11.40
CA ALA A 542 -23.65 22.87 11.28
C ALA A 542 -23.34 24.32 10.83
N VAL A 543 -24.15 24.88 9.92
CA VAL A 543 -24.04 26.28 9.49
C VAL A 543 -24.30 27.24 10.67
N THR A 544 -25.25 26.93 11.55
CA THR A 544 -25.52 27.73 12.76
C THR A 544 -24.39 27.66 13.79
N LYS A 545 -23.69 26.52 13.88
CA LYS A 545 -22.53 26.30 14.78
C LYS A 545 -21.23 26.96 14.29
N GLY A 546 -21.17 27.45 13.04
CA GLY A 546 -20.03 28.25 12.53
C GLY A 546 -18.71 27.47 12.34
N ILE A 547 -18.78 26.16 12.10
CA ILE A 547 -17.71 25.21 12.41
C ILE A 547 -16.38 25.41 11.63
N LEU A 548 -16.35 26.11 10.49
CA LEU A 548 -15.10 26.29 9.72
C LEU A 548 -15.00 27.68 9.07
N LYS A 549 -14.49 28.68 9.80
CA LYS A 549 -14.16 30.03 9.29
C LYS A 549 -12.68 30.16 8.90
N LYS A 550 -12.20 29.39 7.93
CA LYS A 550 -10.95 29.71 7.22
C LYS A 550 -11.26 29.86 5.73
N VAL A 551 -10.86 31.01 5.18
CA VAL A 551 -11.13 31.43 3.80
C VAL A 551 -9.89 31.07 2.97
N GLY A 552 -10.05 30.13 2.03
CA GLY A 552 -9.08 29.86 0.97
C GLY A 552 -9.22 30.87 -0.17
N LYS A 553 -8.32 30.80 -1.16
CA LYS A 553 -8.53 31.52 -2.42
C LYS A 553 -9.56 30.76 -3.25
N ASP A 554 -10.45 31.48 -3.92
CA ASP A 554 -11.25 30.86 -4.98
C ASP A 554 -10.45 30.85 -6.28
N ASN A 555 -10.31 29.68 -6.89
CA ASN A 555 -9.87 29.56 -8.26
C ASN A 555 -11.03 29.08 -9.13
N HIS A 556 -11.25 29.75 -10.25
CA HIS A 556 -12.32 29.39 -11.18
C HIS A 556 -11.93 28.20 -12.08
N ASP A 557 -10.63 28.03 -12.34
CA ASP A 557 -10.07 27.05 -13.27
C ASP A 557 -9.42 25.85 -12.55
N PHE A 558 -9.33 24.73 -13.26
CA PHE A 558 -8.59 23.56 -12.81
C PHE A 558 -7.09 23.76 -12.94
N GLU A 559 -6.36 23.37 -11.91
CA GLU A 559 -4.90 23.36 -11.90
C GLU A 559 -4.39 21.91 -11.90
N LYS A 560 -3.36 21.65 -12.73
CA LYS A 560 -2.66 20.38 -12.74
C LYS A 560 -1.44 20.48 -11.83
N ILE A 561 -1.43 19.70 -10.75
CA ILE A 561 -0.38 19.76 -9.73
C ILE A 561 0.70 18.72 -10.02
N ASP A 562 1.97 19.11 -9.87
CA ASP A 562 3.08 18.15 -9.81
C ASP A 562 3.03 17.38 -8.49
N ILE A 563 2.44 16.19 -8.52
CA ILE A 563 2.26 15.31 -7.35
C ILE A 563 3.59 15.03 -6.64
N LYS A 564 4.71 14.91 -7.38
CA LYS A 564 6.00 14.53 -6.78
C LYS A 564 6.57 15.66 -5.92
N ASN A 565 6.37 16.90 -6.36
CA ASN A 565 6.96 18.09 -5.74
C ASN A 565 5.91 18.96 -5.02
N SER A 566 4.77 18.38 -4.65
CA SER A 566 3.68 19.07 -3.94
C SER A 566 3.36 18.45 -2.58
N LEU A 567 2.41 19.04 -1.86
CA LEU A 567 1.91 18.51 -0.59
C LEU A 567 1.38 17.07 -0.68
N TYR A 568 1.06 16.56 -1.88
CA TYR A 568 0.69 15.15 -2.05
C TYR A 568 1.82 14.18 -1.71
N SER A 569 3.08 14.51 -2.01
CA SER A 569 4.22 13.65 -1.65
C SER A 569 4.45 13.63 -0.13
N VAL A 570 4.26 14.78 0.52
CA VAL A 570 4.27 14.90 1.99
C VAL A 570 3.10 14.12 2.59
N SER A 571 1.90 14.28 2.04
CA SER A 571 0.68 13.57 2.45
C SER A 571 0.87 12.07 2.40
N ARG A 572 1.45 11.54 1.32
CA ARG A 572 1.75 10.11 1.19
C ARG A 572 2.68 9.61 2.31
N ARG A 573 3.73 10.37 2.65
CA ARG A 573 4.64 9.99 3.74
C ARG A 573 3.96 10.07 5.11
N VAL A 574 3.15 11.11 5.35
CA VAL A 574 2.34 11.24 6.58
C VAL A 574 1.35 10.09 6.71
N ASN A 575 0.73 9.64 5.61
CA ASN A 575 -0.20 8.51 5.61
C ASN A 575 0.45 7.22 6.13
N GLN A 576 1.73 6.99 5.82
CA GLN A 576 2.45 5.83 6.36
C GLN A 576 2.72 5.96 7.86
N LEU A 577 3.08 7.15 8.32
CA LEU A 577 3.30 7.41 9.75
C LEU A 577 1.99 7.39 10.55
N GLN A 578 0.86 7.74 9.94
CA GLN A 578 -0.46 7.67 10.57
C GLN A 578 -0.90 6.25 10.95
N ARG A 579 -0.20 5.21 10.47
CA ARG A 579 -0.40 3.83 10.91
C ARG A 579 -0.03 3.60 12.37
N LEU A 580 0.77 4.48 12.95
CA LEU A 580 1.00 4.52 14.40
C LEU A 580 -0.28 4.79 15.21
N PHE A 581 -1.27 5.50 14.64
CA PHE A 581 -2.54 5.82 15.32
C PHE A 581 -3.69 4.89 14.93
N THR A 582 -3.55 4.11 13.85
CA THR A 582 -4.67 3.32 13.29
C THR A 582 -4.44 1.82 13.37
N SER A 583 -3.19 1.36 13.41
CA SER A 583 -2.84 -0.07 13.45
C SER A 583 -1.59 -0.36 14.31
N ASN A 584 -1.07 0.64 15.02
CA ASN A 584 0.15 0.58 15.81
C ASN A 584 1.38 0.10 15.01
N ILE A 585 1.47 0.44 13.71
CA ILE A 585 2.56 0.00 12.82
C ILE A 585 3.52 1.16 12.51
N LEU A 586 4.82 0.93 12.73
CA LEU A 586 5.89 1.79 12.24
C LEU A 586 6.27 1.39 10.80
N ARG A 587 6.11 2.31 9.84
CA ARG A 587 6.43 2.09 8.41
C ARG A 587 7.55 2.97 7.87
N GLU A 588 8.09 3.86 8.70
CA GLU A 588 9.14 4.80 8.34
C GLU A 588 10.22 4.83 9.42
N TRP A 589 11.46 5.11 9.00
CA TRP A 589 12.62 5.17 9.87
C TRP A 589 13.62 6.19 9.35
N ASP A 590 14.20 6.99 10.26
CA ASP A 590 15.19 8.01 9.94
C ASP A 590 16.31 8.03 10.99
N ASP A 591 17.46 7.43 10.66
CA ASP A 591 18.64 7.38 11.56
C ASP A 591 19.11 8.78 12.00
N SER A 592 18.82 9.85 11.24
CA SER A 592 19.19 11.20 11.66
C SER A 592 18.47 11.66 12.93
N ILE A 593 17.31 11.06 13.24
CA ILE A 593 16.58 11.33 14.49
C ILE A 593 17.33 10.67 15.64
N ILE A 594 17.71 9.39 15.51
CA ILE A 594 18.48 8.68 16.55
C ILE A 594 19.84 9.32 16.77
N LYS A 595 20.57 9.67 15.71
CA LYS A 595 21.86 10.39 15.80
C LYS A 595 21.77 11.70 16.58
N ARG A 596 20.63 12.41 16.49
CA ARG A 596 20.39 13.63 17.27
C ARG A 596 20.12 13.36 18.75
N ILE A 597 19.61 12.18 19.09
CA ILE A 597 19.31 11.76 20.47
C ILE A 597 20.56 11.23 21.16
N VAL A 598 21.28 10.31 20.52
CA VAL A 598 22.39 9.56 21.17
C VAL A 598 23.77 9.96 20.67
N GLY A 599 23.87 10.86 19.68
CA GLY A 599 25.14 11.23 19.05
C GLY A 599 25.47 10.38 17.82
N GLU A 600 26.14 10.99 16.85
CA GLU A 600 26.46 10.34 15.57
C GLU A 600 27.51 9.22 15.72
N ASP A 601 28.47 9.37 16.63
CA ASP A 601 29.55 8.40 16.83
C ASP A 601 29.03 7.06 17.37
N ILE A 602 28.09 7.09 18.32
CA ILE A 602 27.44 5.89 18.88
C ILE A 602 26.71 5.10 17.78
N VAL A 603 25.96 5.78 16.92
CA VAL A 603 25.25 5.14 15.79
C VAL A 603 26.24 4.61 14.76
N ASN A 604 27.31 5.35 14.44
CA ASN A 604 28.30 4.92 13.46
C ASN A 604 29.08 3.68 13.94
N ASN A 605 29.31 3.54 15.26
CA ASN A 605 29.95 2.36 15.85
C ASN A 605 29.14 1.05 15.65
N MET A 606 27.83 1.16 15.35
CA MET A 606 26.93 0.02 15.07
C MET A 606 27.03 -0.48 13.64
N ILE A 607 27.70 0.25 12.74
CA ILE A 607 27.90 -0.19 11.36
C ILE A 607 28.94 -1.34 11.38
N PRO A 608 28.68 -2.47 10.67
CA PRO A 608 29.63 -3.59 10.63
C PRO A 608 31.03 -3.15 10.17
N GLU A 609 32.06 -3.55 10.92
CA GLU A 609 33.47 -3.17 10.69
C GLU A 609 33.99 -3.63 9.31
N ASP A 610 33.45 -4.74 8.78
CA ASP A 610 33.83 -5.32 7.47
C ASP A 610 33.36 -4.51 6.25
N LYS A 611 32.73 -3.34 6.46
CA LYS A 611 32.41 -2.41 5.38
C LYS A 611 33.39 -1.25 5.39
N GLU A 612 34.65 -1.53 5.07
CA GLU A 612 35.48 -0.50 4.45
C GLU A 612 34.67 0.08 3.29
N LEU A 613 34.35 1.37 3.38
CA LEU A 613 33.72 2.08 2.28
C LEU A 613 34.60 1.84 1.07
N THR A 614 34.05 1.25 0.02
CA THR A 614 34.80 1.10 -1.22
C THR A 614 35.36 2.46 -1.62
N ASP A 615 36.54 2.49 -2.23
CA ASP A 615 37.18 3.71 -2.72
C ASP A 615 36.19 4.62 -3.47
N TYR A 616 35.25 4.01 -4.21
CA TYR A 616 34.18 4.72 -4.90
C TYR A 616 33.19 5.41 -3.97
N LYS A 617 32.73 4.74 -2.90
CA LYS A 617 31.83 5.34 -1.91
C LYS A 617 32.54 6.42 -1.08
N LEU A 618 33.83 6.24 -0.76
CA LEU A 618 34.64 7.26 -0.09
C LEU A 618 34.69 8.54 -0.93
N VAL A 619 35.04 8.43 -2.21
CA VAL A 619 35.11 9.56 -3.15
C VAL A 619 33.72 10.18 -3.36
N GLN A 620 32.65 9.38 -3.43
CA GLN A 620 31.28 9.89 -3.56
C GLN A 620 30.84 10.75 -2.36
N LYS A 621 31.29 10.40 -1.14
CA LYS A 621 30.98 11.16 0.08
C LYS A 621 31.78 12.47 0.14
N ASN A 622 33.06 12.43 -0.24
CA ASN A 622 33.92 13.60 -0.36
C ASN A 622 35.01 13.33 -1.40
N TRP A 623 35.08 14.17 -2.44
CA TRP A 623 36.03 14.02 -3.53
C TRP A 623 37.50 14.04 -3.06
N MET A 624 37.82 14.78 -1.99
CA MET A 624 39.16 14.85 -1.38
C MET A 624 39.67 13.50 -0.88
N ASN A 625 38.77 12.53 -0.64
CA ASN A 625 39.18 11.18 -0.27
C ASN A 625 39.99 10.48 -1.36
N LEU A 626 39.98 10.99 -2.60
CA LEU A 626 40.86 10.48 -3.65
C LEU A 626 42.35 10.61 -3.27
N GLU A 627 42.75 11.64 -2.53
CA GLU A 627 44.13 11.82 -2.04
C GLU A 627 44.55 10.75 -1.01
N ARG A 628 43.56 10.11 -0.37
CA ARG A 628 43.79 9.03 0.61
C ARG A 628 43.92 7.66 -0.03
N ILE A 629 43.57 7.55 -1.32
CA ILE A 629 43.64 6.31 -2.09
C ILE A 629 45.02 6.22 -2.73
N SER A 630 45.70 5.09 -2.59
CA SER A 630 47.01 4.86 -3.23
C SER A 630 46.89 5.00 -4.75
N SER A 631 47.86 5.66 -5.40
CA SER A 631 47.78 6.04 -6.82
C SER A 631 47.52 4.85 -7.76
N ASP A 632 48.04 3.65 -7.44
CA ASP A 632 47.83 2.41 -8.20
C ASP A 632 46.37 1.92 -8.20
N LYS A 633 45.56 2.32 -7.20
CA LYS A 633 44.13 1.98 -7.11
C LYS A 633 43.22 3.01 -7.77
N ILE A 634 43.76 4.16 -8.19
CA ILE A 634 42.97 5.23 -8.81
C ILE A 634 42.56 4.79 -10.22
N THR A 635 41.25 4.80 -10.49
CA THR A 635 40.69 4.43 -11.80
C THR A 635 39.94 5.63 -12.41
N PRO A 636 39.69 5.63 -13.75
CA PRO A 636 38.89 6.67 -14.39
C PRO A 636 37.49 6.81 -13.77
N LYS A 637 36.93 5.71 -13.25
CA LYS A 637 35.64 5.71 -12.56
C LYS A 637 35.67 6.51 -11.25
N LEU A 638 36.76 6.44 -10.49
CA LEU A 638 36.95 7.20 -9.25
C LEU A 638 37.16 8.69 -9.55
N VAL A 639 38.02 9.01 -10.52
CA VAL A 639 38.27 10.39 -10.95
C VAL A 639 36.98 11.04 -11.44
N ARG A 640 36.20 10.37 -12.30
CA ARG A 640 34.89 10.89 -12.76
C ARG A 640 33.90 11.08 -11.61
N CYS A 641 33.93 10.21 -10.59
CA CYS A 641 33.10 10.40 -9.40
C CYS A 641 33.49 11.64 -8.62
N ALA A 642 34.80 11.93 -8.50
CA ALA A 642 35.32 13.12 -7.83
C ALA A 642 34.96 14.42 -8.58
N LEU A 643 34.85 14.36 -9.91
CA LEU A 643 34.57 15.49 -10.80
C LEU A 643 33.07 15.66 -11.17
N ASP A 644 32.16 14.79 -10.70
CA ASP A 644 30.75 14.83 -11.08
C ASP A 644 29.97 15.93 -10.34
N ASN A 645 29.76 17.06 -11.01
CA ASN A 645 28.99 18.21 -10.51
C ASN A 645 27.51 17.90 -10.17
N ARG A 646 26.98 16.72 -10.54
CA ARG A 646 25.60 16.31 -10.18
C ARG A 646 25.51 15.62 -8.82
N ARG A 647 26.65 15.23 -8.24
CA ARG A 647 26.74 14.61 -6.91
C ARG A 647 27.32 15.66 -5.96
N LYS A 648 27.19 15.48 -4.65
CA LYS A 648 27.65 16.44 -3.60
C LYS A 648 29.16 16.76 -3.61
N CYS A 649 29.89 16.39 -4.67
CA CYS A 649 31.28 16.71 -4.91
C CYS A 649 31.36 18.14 -5.48
N ILE A 650 32.17 18.97 -4.83
CA ILE A 650 32.28 20.40 -5.14
C ILE A 650 33.65 20.75 -5.73
N PHE A 651 34.38 19.80 -6.30
CA PHE A 651 35.67 20.09 -6.94
C PHE A 651 35.52 21.22 -7.99
N PRO A 652 36.41 22.25 -8.04
CA PRO A 652 37.65 22.46 -7.28
C PRO A 652 37.51 23.36 -6.02
N TYR A 653 36.38 23.32 -5.33
CA TYR A 653 36.06 24.15 -4.16
C TYR A 653 36.13 23.34 -2.86
N THR A 654 36.34 24.03 -1.74
CA THR A 654 36.50 23.40 -0.41
C THR A 654 35.27 23.51 0.48
N ALA A 655 34.29 24.36 0.16
CA ALA A 655 33.03 24.49 0.91
C ALA A 655 31.81 24.87 0.05
N LEU A 656 30.62 24.64 0.60
CA LEU A 656 29.34 25.18 0.12
C LEU A 656 28.97 26.39 0.99
N SER A 657 28.24 27.35 0.42
CA SER A 657 27.57 28.41 1.18
C SER A 657 26.32 27.88 1.90
N ASP A 658 25.80 28.64 2.87
CA ASP A 658 24.66 28.25 3.73
C ASP A 658 23.38 27.92 2.95
N ASP A 659 23.24 28.45 1.73
CA ASP A 659 22.15 28.22 0.79
C ASP A 659 22.34 26.95 -0.08
N GLY A 660 23.42 26.18 0.15
CA GLY A 660 23.71 24.93 -0.54
C GLY A 660 24.36 25.08 -1.91
N PHE A 661 24.70 26.30 -2.33
CA PHE A 661 25.48 26.55 -3.53
C PHE A 661 26.99 26.51 -3.25
N VAL A 662 27.80 26.44 -4.31
CA VAL A 662 29.26 26.46 -4.17
C VAL A 662 29.70 27.83 -3.66
N ASP A 663 30.43 27.85 -2.54
CA ASP A 663 31.07 29.09 -2.10
C ASP A 663 32.27 29.40 -3.00
N PHE A 664 32.07 30.32 -3.94
CA PHE A 664 33.12 30.74 -4.87
C PHE A 664 34.37 31.32 -4.19
N LYS A 665 34.28 31.77 -2.93
CA LYS A 665 35.42 32.24 -2.14
C LYS A 665 36.25 31.08 -1.58
N SER A 666 35.66 29.90 -1.42
CA SER A 666 36.32 28.66 -0.95
C SER A 666 37.09 27.92 -2.05
N ARG A 667 37.42 28.60 -3.15
CA ARG A 667 38.10 27.98 -4.28
C ARG A 667 39.53 27.58 -3.91
N MET A 668 39.94 26.39 -4.36
CA MET A 668 41.29 25.89 -4.13
C MET A 668 42.36 26.69 -4.89
N SER A 669 43.55 26.83 -4.27
CA SER A 669 44.72 27.45 -4.90
C SER A 669 45.28 26.58 -6.05
N ASN A 670 46.05 27.18 -6.95
CA ASN A 670 46.64 26.46 -8.08
C ASN A 670 47.63 25.38 -7.61
N GLU A 671 48.37 25.67 -6.56
CA GLU A 671 49.38 24.76 -5.99
C GLU A 671 48.72 23.48 -5.47
N LYS A 672 47.63 23.61 -4.70
CA LYS A 672 46.91 22.46 -4.16
C LYS A 672 46.17 21.67 -5.25
N LEU A 673 45.67 22.33 -6.29
CA LEU A 673 45.11 21.63 -7.45
C LEU A 673 46.16 20.84 -8.22
N GLN A 674 47.37 21.38 -8.38
CA GLN A 674 48.48 20.68 -9.02
C GLN A 674 48.91 19.46 -8.20
N GLU A 675 48.99 19.57 -6.87
CA GLU A 675 49.26 18.42 -6.00
C GLU A 675 48.21 17.32 -6.14
N TYR A 676 46.93 17.68 -6.11
CA TYR A 676 45.83 16.74 -6.32
C TYR A 676 45.90 16.04 -7.67
N ILE A 677 46.13 16.80 -8.76
CA ILE A 677 46.23 16.24 -10.12
C ILE A 677 47.47 15.34 -10.25
N LYS A 678 48.59 15.70 -9.62
CA LYS A 678 49.83 14.91 -9.61
C LYS A 678 49.66 13.57 -8.90
N HIS A 679 48.72 13.46 -7.97
CA HIS A 679 48.40 12.21 -7.28
C HIS A 679 47.75 11.15 -8.20
N ILE A 680 47.19 11.56 -9.35
CA ILE A 680 46.48 10.69 -10.28
C ILE A 680 47.45 10.13 -11.34
N PRO A 681 47.43 8.82 -11.63
CA PRO A 681 48.27 8.21 -12.66
C PRO A 681 48.08 8.84 -14.06
N GLU A 682 49.17 8.92 -14.82
CA GLU A 682 49.21 9.61 -16.13
C GLU A 682 48.23 9.02 -17.16
N ASP A 683 48.09 7.68 -17.19
CA ASP A 683 47.15 6.97 -18.07
C ASP A 683 45.69 7.29 -17.72
N VAL A 684 45.38 7.37 -16.43
CA VAL A 684 44.06 7.76 -15.94
C VAL A 684 43.77 9.24 -16.26
N LEU A 685 44.77 10.11 -16.09
CA LEU A 685 44.66 11.53 -16.49
C LEU A 685 44.33 11.65 -17.97
N LYS A 686 44.99 10.89 -18.85
CA LYS A 686 44.70 10.85 -20.30
C LYS A 686 43.25 10.45 -20.59
N MET A 687 42.70 9.49 -19.85
CA MET A 687 41.30 9.03 -20.01
C MET A 687 40.24 10.01 -19.48
N CYS A 688 40.63 10.97 -18.64
CA CYS A 688 39.75 11.89 -17.93
C CYS A 688 39.95 13.36 -18.30
N ILE A 689 40.71 13.69 -19.35
CA ILE A 689 41.00 15.08 -19.74
C ILE A 689 39.73 15.90 -19.94
N LYS A 690 38.71 15.33 -20.60
CA LYS A 690 37.43 16.02 -20.82
C LYS A 690 36.70 16.31 -19.51
N ASP A 691 36.72 15.37 -18.57
CA ASP A 691 36.09 15.53 -17.25
C ASP A 691 36.75 16.69 -16.48
N PHE A 692 38.09 16.78 -16.53
CA PHE A 692 38.83 17.91 -15.96
C PHE A 692 38.58 19.22 -16.69
N SER A 693 38.46 19.19 -18.03
CA SER A 693 38.15 20.38 -18.83
C SER A 693 36.78 20.93 -18.47
N ASP A 694 35.82 20.06 -18.17
CA ASP A 694 34.47 20.46 -17.78
C ASP A 694 34.44 21.02 -16.35
N ALA A 695 35.23 20.44 -15.43
CA ALA A 695 35.29 20.88 -14.04
C ALA A 695 36.12 22.17 -13.83
N LEU A 696 37.25 22.30 -14.51
CA LEU A 696 38.20 23.43 -14.34
C LEU A 696 37.99 24.55 -15.35
N GLY A 697 37.30 24.28 -16.46
CA GLY A 697 37.21 25.20 -17.59
C GLY A 697 38.60 25.56 -18.13
N ILE A 698 38.81 26.82 -18.50
CA ILE A 698 40.09 27.27 -19.08
C ILE A 698 41.28 27.19 -18.12
N ARG A 699 41.04 27.12 -16.80
CA ARG A 699 42.12 26.98 -15.81
C ARG A 699 42.81 25.64 -15.84
N ILE A 700 42.27 24.64 -16.55
CA ILE A 700 42.98 23.39 -16.81
C ILE A 700 44.40 23.66 -17.36
N LEU A 701 44.59 24.75 -18.11
CA LEU A 701 45.89 25.15 -18.68
C LEU A 701 46.90 25.63 -17.62
N GLU A 702 46.45 26.01 -16.43
CA GLU A 702 47.32 26.47 -15.33
C GLU A 702 47.74 25.33 -14.39
N VAL A 703 46.95 24.27 -14.29
CA VAL A 703 47.11 23.23 -13.25
C VAL A 703 47.26 21.81 -13.79
N PHE A 704 46.84 21.53 -15.03
CA PHE A 704 46.90 20.19 -15.63
C PHE A 704 48.23 19.98 -16.38
N PRO A 705 48.79 18.76 -16.40
CA PRO A 705 50.01 18.48 -17.16
C PRO A 705 49.83 18.74 -18.66
N LEU A 706 50.38 19.85 -19.16
CA LEU A 706 50.19 20.30 -20.54
C LEU A 706 50.69 19.30 -21.60
N GLY A 707 51.66 18.43 -21.26
CA GLY A 707 52.15 17.39 -22.16
C GLY A 707 51.12 16.28 -22.44
N LEU A 708 50.04 16.24 -21.67
CA LEU A 708 48.92 15.31 -21.84
C LEU A 708 47.76 15.92 -22.62
N LEU A 709 47.73 17.25 -22.79
CA LEU A 709 46.68 17.92 -23.55
C LEU A 709 46.96 17.78 -25.04
N GLY A 710 46.17 16.94 -25.70
CA GLY A 710 46.23 16.76 -27.14
C GLY A 710 45.63 17.95 -27.91
N GLU A 711 45.86 17.91 -29.22
CA GLU A 711 45.42 18.94 -30.17
C GLU A 711 43.91 19.21 -30.10
N ARG A 712 43.11 18.14 -29.98
CA ARG A 712 41.64 18.20 -29.98
C ARG A 712 41.08 18.76 -28.68
N GLU A 713 41.73 18.47 -27.56
CA GLU A 713 41.33 18.94 -26.23
C GLU A 713 41.58 20.45 -26.08
N LEU A 714 42.70 20.95 -26.60
CA LEU A 714 42.99 22.38 -26.64
C LEU A 714 41.95 23.16 -27.47
N ASP A 715 41.56 22.63 -28.63
CA ASP A 715 40.46 23.22 -29.43
C ASP A 715 39.14 23.21 -28.68
N TYR A 716 38.82 22.11 -28.00
CA TYR A 716 37.59 21.99 -27.22
C TYR A 716 37.51 23.05 -26.12
N ILE A 717 38.58 23.22 -25.34
CA ILE A 717 38.67 24.21 -24.26
C ILE A 717 38.48 25.62 -24.82
N CYS A 718 39.18 25.94 -25.91
CA CYS A 718 39.18 27.28 -26.50
C CYS A 718 37.85 27.63 -27.18
N ASN A 719 37.14 26.65 -27.75
CA ASN A 719 35.84 26.86 -28.37
C ASN A 719 34.69 26.93 -27.35
N LYS A 720 34.79 26.19 -26.24
CA LYS A 720 33.74 26.11 -25.21
C LYS A 720 33.70 27.34 -24.30
N PHE A 721 34.85 27.97 -24.04
CA PHE A 721 34.96 29.13 -23.16
C PHE A 721 35.51 30.33 -23.96
N PRO A 722 34.65 31.22 -24.50
CA PRO A 722 35.11 32.38 -25.27
C PRO A 722 35.88 33.32 -24.35
N VAL A 723 37.20 33.30 -24.47
CA VAL A 723 38.11 34.15 -23.71
C VAL A 723 38.60 35.30 -24.55
N ASP A 724 38.66 36.48 -23.93
CA ASP A 724 39.16 37.68 -24.59
C ASP A 724 40.69 37.59 -24.82
N THR A 725 41.19 38.42 -25.73
CA THR A 725 42.63 38.43 -26.05
C THR A 725 43.49 38.80 -24.85
N LYS A 726 42.96 39.55 -23.88
CA LYS A 726 43.70 39.92 -22.68
C LYS A 726 43.98 38.69 -21.81
N PHE A 727 42.96 37.86 -21.60
CA PHE A 727 43.06 36.63 -20.83
C PHE A 727 44.02 35.62 -21.48
N ILE A 728 43.98 35.46 -22.80
CA ILE A 728 44.92 34.58 -23.53
C ILE A 728 46.37 35.05 -23.35
N LEU A 729 46.61 36.36 -23.34
CA LEU A 729 47.95 36.94 -23.14
C LEU A 729 48.43 36.80 -21.70
N GLU A 730 47.55 36.94 -20.71
CA GLU A 730 47.84 36.66 -19.30
C GLU A 730 48.10 35.18 -19.03
N LEU A 731 47.42 34.29 -19.76
CA LEU A 731 47.70 32.86 -19.70
C LEU A 731 49.08 32.54 -20.31
N ALA A 732 49.36 33.12 -21.49
CA ALA A 732 50.63 32.95 -22.19
C ALA A 732 51.83 33.41 -21.36
N SER A 733 51.67 34.43 -20.51
CA SER A 733 52.73 34.90 -19.61
C SER A 733 53.02 33.98 -18.43
N ARG A 734 52.10 33.07 -18.11
CA ARG A 734 52.26 32.10 -17.02
C ARG A 734 52.82 30.75 -17.51
N LEU A 735 52.96 30.58 -18.82
CA LEU A 735 53.52 29.36 -19.41
C LEU A 735 55.06 29.37 -19.31
N PRO A 736 55.69 28.36 -18.66
CA PRO A 736 57.13 28.19 -18.70
C PRO A 736 57.65 28.05 -20.14
N ASN A 737 58.86 28.53 -20.44
CA ASN A 737 59.44 28.48 -21.78
C ASN A 737 59.48 27.07 -22.39
N GLU A 738 59.70 26.05 -21.56
CA GLU A 738 59.71 24.63 -21.94
C GLU A 738 58.36 24.10 -22.43
N ARG A 739 57.27 24.85 -22.17
CA ARG A 739 55.89 24.48 -22.54
C ARG A 739 55.45 25.11 -23.86
N TRP A 740 56.25 25.97 -24.49
CA TRP A 740 56.01 26.51 -25.82
C TRP A 740 56.44 25.54 -26.92
N THR A 741 55.74 24.41 -27.04
CA THR A 741 55.93 23.49 -28.17
C THR A 741 55.43 24.13 -29.47
N ASP A 742 55.90 23.65 -30.62
CA ASP A 742 55.45 24.15 -31.93
C ASP A 742 53.93 24.10 -32.10
N GLU A 743 53.29 23.10 -31.48
CA GLU A 743 51.84 22.89 -31.58
C GLU A 743 51.06 23.82 -30.64
N VAL A 744 51.46 23.91 -29.37
CA VAL A 744 50.84 24.80 -28.37
C VAL A 744 51.04 26.27 -28.76
N GLY A 745 52.24 26.63 -29.18
CA GLY A 745 52.61 28.00 -29.54
C GLY A 745 51.84 28.53 -30.75
N LYS A 746 51.72 27.74 -31.83
CA LYS A 746 50.94 28.11 -33.03
C LYS A 746 49.46 28.34 -32.70
N ARG A 747 48.91 27.55 -31.77
CA ARG A 747 47.49 27.62 -31.41
C ARG A 747 47.17 28.81 -30.51
N ILE A 748 47.99 29.06 -29.48
CA ILE A 748 47.91 30.29 -28.67
C ILE A 748 48.02 31.52 -29.58
N ALA A 749 48.94 31.50 -30.55
CA ALA A 749 49.13 32.60 -31.49
C ALA A 749 47.92 32.86 -32.41
N ARG A 750 47.14 31.82 -32.77
CA ARG A 750 45.87 31.93 -33.52
C ARG A 750 44.75 32.55 -32.69
N LEU A 751 44.72 32.29 -31.38
CA LEU A 751 43.68 32.78 -30.47
C LEU A 751 43.85 34.28 -30.14
N VAL A 752 45.10 34.78 -30.20
CA VAL A 752 45.38 36.21 -30.07
C VAL A 752 44.95 36.92 -31.35
N LYS A 753 43.80 37.62 -31.31
CA LYS A 753 43.23 38.29 -32.50
C LYS A 753 43.83 39.67 -32.79
N VAL A 754 44.59 40.23 -31.86
CA VAL A 754 45.22 41.56 -32.02
C VAL A 754 46.52 41.49 -32.82
N LYS A 755 46.70 42.44 -33.73
CA LYS A 755 47.86 42.52 -34.65
C LYS A 755 49.08 43.23 -34.07
N ALA A 756 48.89 44.02 -33.01
CA ALA A 756 49.96 44.75 -32.32
C ALA A 756 49.96 44.42 -30.82
N ARG A 757 51.14 44.52 -30.18
CA ARG A 757 51.33 44.20 -28.76
C ARG A 757 50.47 45.11 -27.89
N PRO A 758 49.52 44.58 -27.11
CA PRO A 758 48.81 45.38 -26.12
C PRO A 758 49.77 45.86 -25.02
N ARG A 759 49.54 47.06 -24.46
CA ARG A 759 50.43 47.65 -23.44
C ARG A 759 50.63 46.77 -22.21
N TYR A 760 49.63 45.96 -21.85
CA TYR A 760 49.63 45.04 -20.70
C TYR A 760 50.32 43.69 -20.98
N CYS A 761 50.72 43.41 -22.21
CA CYS A 761 51.40 42.16 -22.55
C CYS A 761 52.91 42.33 -22.43
N GLU A 762 53.59 41.46 -21.69
CA GLU A 762 55.05 41.44 -21.62
C GLU A 762 55.68 41.24 -23.01
N LYS A 763 56.84 41.87 -23.23
CA LYS A 763 57.51 41.83 -24.53
C LYS A 763 57.96 40.41 -24.89
N THR A 764 58.51 39.68 -23.95
CA THR A 764 58.97 38.29 -24.09
C THR A 764 57.85 37.34 -24.55
N VAL A 765 56.69 37.45 -23.93
CA VAL A 765 55.49 36.68 -24.25
C VAL A 765 54.96 37.05 -25.63
N TRP A 766 54.93 38.35 -25.94
CA TRP A 766 54.52 38.82 -27.26
C TRP A 766 55.47 38.36 -28.37
N ASP A 767 56.77 38.33 -28.10
CA ASP A 767 57.79 37.87 -29.04
C ASP A 767 57.64 36.36 -29.31
N GLN A 768 57.33 35.55 -28.28
CA GLN A 768 56.99 34.13 -28.44
C GLN A 768 55.72 33.93 -29.29
N ILE A 769 54.66 34.67 -28.98
CA ILE A 769 53.41 34.62 -29.75
C ILE A 769 53.66 35.00 -31.21
N THR A 770 54.46 36.04 -31.45
CA THR A 770 54.80 36.52 -32.79
C THR A 770 55.65 35.49 -33.54
N PHE A 771 56.62 34.88 -32.87
CA PHE A 771 57.44 33.79 -33.41
C PHE A 771 56.57 32.64 -33.92
N PHE A 772 55.62 32.16 -33.10
CA PHE A 772 54.74 31.09 -33.52
C PHE A 772 53.70 31.53 -34.55
N ARG A 773 53.20 32.78 -34.47
CA ARG A 773 52.30 33.35 -35.49
C ARG A 773 52.94 33.32 -36.88
N ASN A 774 54.23 33.66 -36.96
CA ASN A 774 55.01 33.63 -38.20
C ASN A 774 55.33 32.20 -38.68
N LYS A 775 55.38 31.22 -37.78
CA LYS A 775 55.46 29.78 -38.13
C LYS A 775 54.11 29.19 -38.59
N THR A 776 53.00 29.94 -38.46
CA THR A 776 51.65 29.48 -38.79
C THR A 776 51.12 30.06 -40.11
N MET A 777 51.74 31.16 -40.59
CA MET A 777 51.68 31.60 -41.99
C MET A 777 52.58 30.71 -42.83
#